data_AF-A0A0G4IZS1-F1
#
_entry.id   AF-A0A0G4IZS1-F1
#
_cell.length_a   1.000
_cell.length_b   1.000
_cell.length_c   1.000
_cell.angle_alpha   90.00
_cell.angle_beta   90.00
_cell.angle_gamma   90.00
#
_symmetry.space_group_name_H-M   'P 1'
#
loop_
_entity.id
_entity.type
_entity.pdbx_description
1 polymer ?
#
loop_
_entity_poly.entity_id
_entity_poly.type
_entity_poly.pdbx_seq_one_letter_code
_entity_poly.pdbx_strand_id
1 'polypeptide(L)'
;MCDGRSKVVERIHRCHRRPCRRCRGHWSPAWRWSPPRTCRRCTSCPIRIATRVGSRPTSALTPPPSSQTYFAGDVSTILSNVFYELMQDPRRKFVWSETSFFLLWYETLSTEGRDVFKDLVQSGRFEFVGGGWVQNDEACPHYADMIDQTTTGHRYLNDQFGVVPRFGWQIDPFGHSAVTPALFRLFGYEAVVINRIHFKYKAAMKGKANMEFLWRGTQLGGNDDLFTHVLHTHYSAPQGFDWENYVEAITEDNVERRSDELAAELRRRMTAYRSPHLLVPFGDDFKFRNANLQFRNMDQLIDYINDNPERYQMRLQYSTLSDYFGAVAASNAKFATVQGDFFPYADNDDSLWTGYYTTRPFLKRISRTVSAALRAAEIAFVAAGVLRSDADDDEVVRRRAMYDDLIAARRNAALFLHHDGITGTARTHVVDDYMQRMHAATRTANGIALRSLRAVVADDADADIVMLGDDAVLSGRNVVGLCNSLGWARTELLCLTVATPFVTVHDDAGASVAAQVHIGTDFQGDAYRLCFVRNLPPLSVSVVVVDVADKKRPGGAEHVVVRVIGGSDQAALSPQDEVAVGDDSFILSNGVLDVHLDRKTGLIESIVDRAANVTTQVGQRLRQYSTSRGGAYLFRPEGDAEHIDTGRARVRLARGPVSDSAAVTLGNQVVHIDLVKASAPAMVARRVHVRFLVRSDANREVVVRFDTDLATGTTFYSNDGADFVRRRYDAAKQIAGNYYPAVSGGRLQDRARRLTVATGHTSGVTGGHGRLEFMLHRNLAQDDGRGLGQPIIDQTPAIVTMRIVVESTGSFVFPADQHRRQAFACDTPPVVLVGNVAMRPVRLLDMVLPAHMHLLSLMVNDAAGREVVVRLENLRDADQDTQATLLQVHNLFQDHAGLTNMRETTLTTVYEFPRASYLNDGYLAKATPVLQFARSDKLISLVDGGGEDMVGGDHQQGKQNAEEEGVFISDVALQKAKGWVRRLLDDNSRAVPFLPRQIRTFIFEVSEKRTVAKEQNEKDAEEHVSSGSRIQIRRAPIEVQALSLPGTGEVVFVVCACLATISAVVLILRSNWGSPTTWTQASSKPERHIV
;
A
#
# COMPACT_ATOMS: atom_id res chain seq x y z
N MET A 1 37.17 40.90 49.14
CA MET A 1 38.31 41.13 50.06
C MET A 1 39.55 40.48 49.45
N CYS A 2 40.75 40.86 49.89
CA CYS A 2 42.03 40.33 49.40
C CYS A 2 42.08 38.80 49.53
N ASP A 3 42.57 38.02 48.57
CA ASP A 3 43.86 38.10 47.84
C ASP A 3 45.07 37.75 48.71
N GLY A 4 45.98 36.93 48.16
CA GLY A 4 47.17 36.48 48.86
C GLY A 4 47.79 35.18 48.34
N ARG A 5 48.67 35.34 47.33
CA ARG A 5 49.89 34.55 47.02
C ARG A 5 49.75 33.45 45.95
N SER A 6 50.59 33.32 44.92
CA SER A 6 51.71 34.07 44.28
C SER A 6 52.55 33.00 43.53
N LYS A 7 53.24 33.23 42.41
CA LYS A 7 53.44 34.41 41.55
C LYS A 7 54.11 33.94 40.22
N VAL A 8 53.76 34.56 39.08
CA VAL A 8 54.67 35.06 38.00
C VAL A 8 55.54 34.00 37.26
N VAL A 9 55.59 33.92 35.92
CA VAL A 9 56.18 34.86 34.93
C VAL A 9 55.46 34.78 33.55
N GLU A 10 54.99 35.93 33.04
CA GLU A 10 55.02 36.47 31.63
C GLU A 10 54.75 35.58 30.36
N ARG A 11 54.20 36.06 29.22
CA ARG A 11 53.63 37.37 28.79
C ARG A 11 52.75 37.22 27.51
N ILE A 12 51.64 37.99 27.43
CA ILE A 12 51.24 38.94 26.35
C ILE A 12 51.53 38.54 24.85
N HIS A 13 50.59 38.54 23.87
CA HIS A 13 49.50 39.51 23.58
C HIS A 13 48.35 38.99 22.65
N ARG A 14 47.13 39.54 22.87
CA ARG A 14 45.99 39.88 21.97
C ARG A 14 45.76 39.26 20.55
N CYS A 15 44.51 38.76 20.40
CA CYS A 15 43.50 39.04 19.34
C CYS A 15 43.24 38.13 18.10
N HIS A 16 41.93 37.81 17.95
CA HIS A 16 41.07 37.75 16.74
C HIS A 16 40.69 36.41 16.02
N ARG A 17 39.38 36.34 15.67
CA ARG A 17 38.65 35.53 14.65
C ARG A 17 38.40 34.01 14.81
N ARG A 18 37.20 33.70 15.36
CA ARG A 18 36.12 32.78 14.86
C ARG A 18 36.41 31.28 14.50
N PRO A 19 35.38 30.40 14.35
CA PRO A 19 35.49 28.99 14.77
C PRO A 19 35.44 27.94 13.64
N CYS A 20 35.60 26.66 14.01
CA CYS A 20 35.16 25.50 13.22
C CYS A 20 34.38 24.48 14.09
N ARG A 21 33.54 23.65 13.47
CA ARG A 21 32.72 22.59 14.10
C ARG A 21 33.18 21.20 13.62
N ARG A 22 33.32 20.22 14.52
CA ARG A 22 32.89 18.81 14.32
C ARG A 22 33.24 17.90 15.51
N CYS A 23 32.21 17.38 16.18
CA CYS A 23 32.13 16.06 16.82
C CYS A 23 30.67 15.83 17.22
N ARG A 24 30.08 14.66 16.89
CA ARG A 24 28.78 14.21 17.44
C ARG A 24 29.04 12.88 18.16
N GLY A 25 28.63 12.80 19.42
CA GLY A 25 28.91 11.64 20.28
C GLY A 25 28.02 10.43 19.98
N HIS A 26 28.54 9.23 20.23
CA HIS A 26 27.77 7.99 20.26
C HIS A 26 26.89 7.93 21.52
N TRP A 27 25.77 7.21 21.45
CA TRP A 27 24.94 6.84 22.60
C TRP A 27 24.58 5.35 22.54
N SER A 28 24.64 4.65 23.67
CA SER A 28 24.16 3.28 23.80
C SER A 28 23.63 3.02 25.22
N PRO A 29 22.53 2.26 25.39
CA PRO A 29 22.05 1.83 26.69
C PRO A 29 22.65 0.46 27.06
N ALA A 30 23.85 0.45 27.65
CA ALA A 30 24.54 -0.76 28.07
C ALA A 30 24.26 -1.11 29.55
N TRP A 31 23.37 -2.06 29.79
CA TRP A 31 23.23 -2.72 31.11
C TRP A 31 24.16 -3.93 31.18
N ARG A 32 25.03 -3.99 32.21
CA ARG A 32 25.87 -5.16 32.48
C ARG A 32 25.05 -6.25 33.17
N TRP A 33 25.22 -7.49 32.75
CA TRP A 33 24.70 -8.67 33.43
C TRP A 33 25.79 -9.73 33.54
N SER A 34 25.88 -10.40 34.69
CA SER A 34 26.95 -11.36 35.00
C SER A 34 26.53 -12.79 34.67
N PRO A 35 27.35 -13.60 33.98
CA PRO A 35 26.93 -14.91 33.50
C PRO A 35 26.87 -15.97 34.64
N PRO A 36 25.83 -16.83 34.68
CA PRO A 36 25.84 -18.06 35.44
C PRO A 36 26.82 -19.09 34.82
N ARG A 37 27.15 -20.13 35.60
CA ARG A 37 28.24 -21.08 35.28
C ARG A 37 27.94 -21.99 34.08
N THR A 38 29.00 -22.45 33.44
CA THR A 38 28.99 -23.35 32.28
C THR A 38 28.37 -24.72 32.57
N CYS A 39 27.42 -25.14 31.74
CA CYS A 39 26.97 -26.53 31.69
C CYS A 39 27.72 -27.28 30.58
N ARG A 40 28.53 -28.29 30.94
CA ARG A 40 29.23 -29.16 29.99
C ARG A 40 28.38 -30.39 29.67
N ARG A 41 27.78 -30.46 28.47
CA ARG A 41 27.53 -31.67 27.63
C ARG A 41 26.47 -31.40 26.53
N CYS A 42 26.92 -31.21 25.28
CA CYS A 42 26.16 -31.51 24.05
C CYS A 42 27.10 -31.38 22.83
N THR A 43 27.83 -32.45 22.51
CA THR A 43 28.86 -32.47 21.45
C THR A 43 28.33 -33.10 20.15
N SER A 44 27.28 -32.50 19.56
CA SER A 44 26.65 -33.05 18.34
C SER A 44 25.69 -32.08 17.62
N CYS A 45 26.07 -30.81 17.40
CA CYS A 45 25.33 -29.92 16.49
C CYS A 45 26.20 -28.78 15.92
N PRO A 46 26.60 -28.80 14.63
CA PRO A 46 27.33 -27.69 14.01
C PRO A 46 26.39 -26.53 13.65
N ILE A 47 26.50 -25.41 14.35
CA ILE A 47 25.72 -24.19 14.08
C ILE A 47 26.06 -23.66 12.69
N ARG A 48 25.08 -23.40 11.81
CA ARG A 48 25.33 -22.79 10.48
C ARG A 48 24.78 -21.38 10.44
N ILE A 49 25.63 -20.42 10.05
CA ILE A 49 25.36 -18.99 10.14
C ILE A 49 25.41 -18.36 8.74
N ALA A 50 24.41 -17.52 8.46
CA ALA A 50 24.20 -16.83 7.20
C ALA A 50 24.76 -15.40 7.26
N THR A 51 25.93 -15.15 6.67
CA THR A 51 26.43 -13.78 6.43
C THR A 51 25.77 -13.23 5.17
N ARG A 52 24.92 -12.21 5.33
CA ARG A 52 24.07 -11.68 4.26
C ARG A 52 24.48 -10.28 3.88
N VAL A 53 25.09 -10.20 2.70
CA VAL A 53 25.68 -8.99 2.12
C VAL A 53 24.58 -8.18 1.45
N GLY A 54 24.45 -6.89 1.81
CA GLY A 54 23.43 -6.04 1.21
C GLY A 54 23.56 -4.56 1.56
N SER A 55 23.15 -3.72 0.62
CA SER A 55 23.04 -2.27 0.82
C SER A 55 21.92 -1.70 -0.04
N ARG A 56 21.05 -0.91 0.60
CA ARG A 56 20.06 -0.07 -0.07
C ARG A 56 20.77 1.16 -0.59
N PRO A 57 20.65 1.47 -1.89
CA PRO A 57 19.99 2.73 -2.26
C PRO A 57 19.13 2.66 -3.55
N THR A 58 18.61 3.85 -3.98
CA THR A 58 16.45 5.10 -5.45
C THR A 58 16.43 5.61 -6.99
N SER A 59 15.42 5.17 -7.79
CA SER A 59 15.31 5.36 -9.26
C SER A 59 15.43 6.77 -9.87
N ALA A 60 15.99 6.81 -11.08
CA ALA A 60 16.08 7.93 -11.99
C ALA A 60 16.29 7.52 -13.47
N LEU A 61 15.19 7.32 -14.23
CA LEU A 61 15.23 7.58 -15.68
C LEU A 61 14.79 9.03 -15.91
N THR A 62 15.78 9.87 -16.22
CA THR A 62 15.72 11.34 -16.40
C THR A 62 14.79 12.17 -15.49
N PRO A 63 15.04 12.23 -14.16
CA PRO A 63 14.53 13.27 -13.28
C PRO A 63 15.65 14.11 -12.62
N PRO A 64 15.34 15.29 -12.05
CA PRO A 64 16.29 16.09 -11.26
C PRO A 64 16.35 15.56 -9.79
N PRO A 65 17.08 16.19 -8.87
CA PRO A 65 18.46 15.75 -8.63
C PRO A 65 18.60 14.71 -7.51
N SER A 66 17.59 14.47 -6.68
CA SER A 66 17.82 13.88 -5.34
C SER A 66 18.16 12.39 -5.38
N SER A 67 17.28 11.62 -6.02
CA SER A 67 17.44 10.20 -6.34
C SER A 67 18.61 9.98 -7.30
N GLN A 68 18.79 10.85 -8.31
CA GLN A 68 19.98 10.86 -9.16
C GLN A 68 21.29 11.07 -8.38
N THR A 69 21.31 11.92 -7.35
CA THR A 69 22.52 12.18 -6.55
C THR A 69 22.94 10.92 -5.79
N TYR A 70 21.98 10.22 -5.19
CA TYR A 70 22.23 8.92 -4.59
C TYR A 70 22.60 7.85 -5.62
N PHE A 71 21.99 7.88 -6.81
CA PHE A 71 22.32 6.92 -7.87
C PHE A 71 23.74 7.07 -8.41
N ALA A 72 24.10 8.27 -8.85
CA ALA A 72 25.39 8.58 -9.45
C ALA A 72 26.52 8.68 -8.40
N GLY A 73 26.20 9.08 -7.16
CA GLY A 73 27.17 9.15 -6.06
C GLY A 73 27.48 7.81 -5.42
N ASP A 74 26.46 6.98 -5.17
CA ASP A 74 26.58 5.77 -4.35
C ASP A 74 26.08 4.50 -5.05
N VAL A 75 24.84 4.44 -5.54
CA VAL A 75 24.19 3.20 -6.02
C VAL A 75 24.93 2.54 -7.18
N SER A 76 25.28 3.32 -8.21
CA SER A 76 25.90 2.77 -9.41
C SER A 76 27.27 2.18 -9.08
N THR A 77 28.02 2.85 -8.20
CA THR A 77 29.28 2.36 -7.60
C THR A 77 29.06 1.06 -6.83
N ILE A 78 28.02 1.01 -5.98
CA ILE A 78 27.66 -0.17 -5.18
C ILE A 78 27.35 -1.38 -6.08
N LEU A 79 26.39 -1.26 -6.98
CA LEU A 79 25.96 -2.38 -7.82
C LEU A 79 27.07 -2.83 -8.77
N SER A 80 27.84 -1.90 -9.35
CA SER A 80 28.97 -2.25 -10.23
C SER A 80 30.08 -2.97 -9.49
N ASN A 81 30.46 -2.50 -8.29
CA ASN A 81 31.53 -3.12 -7.51
C ASN A 81 31.07 -4.46 -6.92
N VAL A 82 29.81 -4.59 -6.49
CA VAL A 82 29.24 -5.88 -6.08
C VAL A 82 29.18 -6.86 -7.25
N PHE A 83 28.72 -6.44 -8.43
CA PHE A 83 28.68 -7.26 -9.63
C PHE A 83 30.07 -7.81 -10.00
N TYR A 84 31.08 -6.94 -10.00
CA TYR A 84 32.47 -7.32 -10.22
C TYR A 84 32.98 -8.33 -9.18
N GLU A 85 32.75 -8.08 -7.89
CA GLU A 85 33.20 -8.96 -6.80
C GLU A 85 32.45 -10.30 -6.74
N LEU A 86 31.20 -10.36 -7.21
CA LEU A 86 30.49 -11.63 -7.44
C LEU A 86 31.12 -12.43 -8.59
N MET A 87 31.65 -11.77 -9.63
CA MET A 87 32.38 -12.46 -10.71
C MET A 87 33.73 -13.05 -10.25
N GLN A 88 34.36 -12.51 -9.18
CA GLN A 88 35.68 -12.96 -8.73
C GLN A 88 35.68 -14.27 -7.91
N ASP A 89 34.65 -14.53 -7.10
CA ASP A 89 34.57 -15.74 -6.25
C ASP A 89 33.13 -16.30 -6.25
N PRO A 90 32.91 -17.56 -6.69
CA PRO A 90 31.58 -18.18 -6.78
C PRO A 90 30.89 -18.37 -5.42
N ARG A 91 31.63 -18.39 -4.31
CA ARG A 91 31.07 -18.51 -2.94
C ARG A 91 30.26 -17.29 -2.54
N ARG A 92 30.62 -16.11 -3.04
CA ARG A 92 30.03 -14.83 -2.65
C ARG A 92 28.58 -14.74 -3.13
N LYS A 93 27.72 -14.16 -2.29
CA LYS A 93 26.31 -13.88 -2.59
C LYS A 93 25.92 -12.48 -2.14
N PHE A 94 24.92 -11.90 -2.80
CA PHE A 94 24.37 -10.57 -2.51
C PHE A 94 22.85 -10.55 -2.66
N VAL A 95 22.22 -9.50 -2.15
CA VAL A 95 20.76 -9.32 -2.20
C VAL A 95 20.36 -7.89 -2.51
N TRP A 96 19.21 -7.71 -3.15
CA TRP A 96 18.65 -6.39 -3.44
C TRP A 96 17.16 -6.29 -3.14
N SER A 97 16.69 -5.08 -2.82
CA SER A 97 15.31 -4.83 -2.40
C SER A 97 14.59 -3.82 -3.29
N GLU A 98 15.24 -2.71 -3.65
CA GLU A 98 14.59 -1.62 -4.37
C GLU A 98 14.73 -1.76 -5.89
N THR A 99 13.76 -2.43 -6.50
CA THR A 99 13.70 -2.67 -7.96
C THR A 99 13.81 -1.36 -8.76
N SER A 100 13.27 -0.26 -8.22
CA SER A 100 13.37 1.09 -8.80
C SER A 100 14.83 1.54 -9.01
N PHE A 101 15.67 1.45 -7.99
CA PHE A 101 17.08 1.80 -8.05
C PHE A 101 17.88 0.81 -8.91
N PHE A 102 17.55 -0.49 -8.86
CA PHE A 102 18.21 -1.53 -9.65
C PHE A 102 18.05 -1.32 -11.16
N LEU A 103 16.83 -1.01 -11.61
CA LEU A 103 16.48 -0.86 -13.03
C LEU A 103 17.46 0.06 -13.76
N LEU A 104 17.86 1.17 -13.13
CA LEU A 104 18.74 2.16 -13.76
C LEU A 104 20.12 1.59 -14.05
N TRP A 105 20.68 0.88 -13.07
CA TRP A 105 22.02 0.33 -13.17
C TRP A 105 22.06 -0.78 -14.23
N TYR A 106 21.06 -1.66 -14.22
CA TYR A 106 20.92 -2.71 -15.22
C TYR A 106 20.77 -2.14 -16.64
N GLU A 107 20.08 -1.00 -16.80
CA GLU A 107 20.01 -0.29 -18.07
C GLU A 107 21.36 0.33 -18.52
N THR A 108 22.30 0.62 -17.61
CA THR A 108 23.67 1.05 -17.99
C THR A 108 24.59 -0.08 -18.46
N LEU A 109 24.25 -1.35 -18.22
CA LEU A 109 25.06 -2.50 -18.63
C LEU A 109 24.97 -2.74 -20.15
N SER A 110 26.07 -3.23 -20.74
CA SER A 110 26.08 -3.80 -22.10
C SER A 110 25.29 -5.12 -22.15
N THR A 111 24.99 -5.61 -23.36
CA THR A 111 24.28 -6.89 -23.56
C THR A 111 24.96 -8.04 -22.81
N GLU A 112 26.28 -8.16 -22.94
CA GLU A 112 27.10 -9.19 -22.30
C GLU A 112 27.08 -9.04 -20.76
N GLY A 113 27.15 -7.80 -20.26
CA GLY A 113 27.03 -7.52 -18.83
C GLY A 113 25.65 -7.88 -18.27
N ARG A 114 24.57 -7.65 -19.03
CA ARG A 114 23.21 -8.06 -18.66
C ARG A 114 23.06 -9.58 -18.66
N ASP A 115 23.67 -10.28 -19.61
CA ASP A 115 23.62 -11.74 -19.68
C ASP A 115 24.38 -12.40 -18.52
N VAL A 116 25.60 -11.96 -18.22
CA VAL A 116 26.35 -12.40 -17.02
C VAL A 116 25.58 -12.06 -15.72
N PHE A 117 24.83 -10.95 -15.69
CA PHE A 117 23.98 -10.64 -14.54
C PHE A 117 22.76 -11.58 -14.41
N LYS A 118 22.13 -11.99 -15.52
CA LYS A 118 21.07 -13.01 -15.51
C LYS A 118 21.59 -14.33 -14.93
N ASP A 119 22.81 -14.74 -15.28
CA ASP A 119 23.43 -15.95 -14.73
C ASP A 119 23.63 -15.87 -13.20
N LEU A 120 24.03 -14.71 -12.66
CA LEU A 120 24.14 -14.49 -11.21
C LEU A 120 22.78 -14.56 -10.49
N VAL A 121 21.70 -14.13 -11.15
CA VAL A 121 20.34 -14.23 -10.64
C VAL A 121 19.83 -15.68 -10.70
N GLN A 122 19.97 -16.36 -11.85
CA GLN A 122 19.53 -17.74 -12.05
C GLN A 122 20.29 -18.74 -11.16
N SER A 123 21.57 -18.50 -10.90
CA SER A 123 22.39 -19.30 -9.96
C SER A 123 22.12 -19.01 -8.49
N GLY A 124 21.18 -18.11 -8.15
CA GLY A 124 20.84 -17.78 -6.77
C GLY A 124 22.00 -17.13 -6.00
N ARG A 125 22.87 -16.40 -6.71
CA ARG A 125 24.00 -15.64 -6.15
C ARG A 125 23.67 -14.16 -5.95
N PHE A 126 22.78 -13.62 -6.77
CA PHE A 126 22.10 -12.34 -6.56
C PHE A 126 20.60 -12.59 -6.39
N GLU A 127 20.04 -12.29 -5.22
CA GLU A 127 18.61 -12.53 -4.93
C GLU A 127 17.83 -11.24 -4.68
N PHE A 128 16.74 -11.04 -5.43
CA PHE A 128 15.76 -10.00 -5.18
C PHE A 128 14.83 -10.38 -4.02
N VAL A 129 14.69 -9.48 -3.04
CA VAL A 129 13.90 -9.68 -1.81
C VAL A 129 12.95 -8.51 -1.58
N GLY A 130 11.69 -8.80 -1.25
CA GLY A 130 10.61 -7.86 -1.51
C GLY A 130 10.46 -7.67 -3.02
N GLY A 131 11.34 -6.89 -3.66
CA GLY A 131 11.36 -6.70 -5.11
C GLY A 131 10.17 -5.92 -5.66
N GLY A 132 9.35 -5.33 -4.78
CA GLY A 132 8.50 -4.20 -5.13
C GLY A 132 9.36 -3.02 -5.61
N TRP A 133 8.71 -2.00 -6.16
CA TRP A 133 9.42 -0.83 -6.68
C TRP A 133 10.28 -0.15 -5.59
N VAL A 134 9.75 -0.08 -4.36
CA VAL A 134 10.47 0.37 -3.15
C VAL A 134 10.14 -0.52 -1.95
N GLN A 135 10.98 -0.48 -0.92
CA GLN A 135 10.53 -0.82 0.43
C GLN A 135 9.61 0.29 0.94
N ASN A 136 8.30 0.06 0.85
CA ASN A 136 7.26 1.02 1.21
C ASN A 136 7.11 1.24 2.73
N ASP A 137 6.54 2.37 3.14
CA ASP A 137 6.00 2.55 4.50
C ASP A 137 4.83 1.59 4.79
N GLU A 138 4.60 1.29 6.05
CA GLU A 138 3.51 0.43 6.52
C GLU A 138 2.42 1.19 7.32
N ALA A 139 2.57 2.51 7.54
CA ALA A 139 1.62 3.31 8.33
C ALA A 139 0.78 4.33 7.53
N CYS A 140 1.25 4.78 6.37
CA CYS A 140 0.62 5.84 5.57
C CYS A 140 0.01 5.40 4.22
N PRO A 141 0.56 4.43 3.47
CA PRO A 141 -0.05 3.96 2.22
C PRO A 141 -1.42 3.32 2.44
N HIS A 142 -2.30 3.39 1.44
CA HIS A 142 -3.44 2.48 1.36
C HIS A 142 -2.98 1.14 0.78
N TYR A 143 -3.63 0.03 1.14
CA TYR A 143 -3.18 -1.31 0.71
C TYR A 143 -3.26 -1.51 -0.81
N ALA A 144 -4.18 -0.82 -1.51
CA ALA A 144 -4.18 -0.76 -2.97
C ALA A 144 -2.85 -0.19 -3.50
N ASP A 145 -2.42 0.96 -2.97
CA ASP A 145 -1.13 1.60 -3.32
C ASP A 145 0.05 0.61 -3.07
N MET A 146 0.01 -0.16 -1.97
CA MET A 146 1.00 -1.20 -1.66
C MET A 146 0.98 -2.39 -2.64
N ILE A 147 -0.20 -2.82 -3.10
CA ILE A 147 -0.36 -3.86 -4.12
C ILE A 147 0.25 -3.37 -5.44
N ASP A 148 -0.05 -2.15 -5.87
CA ASP A 148 0.37 -1.64 -7.18
C ASP A 148 1.86 -1.28 -7.25
N GLN A 149 2.47 -0.79 -6.16
CA GLN A 149 3.93 -0.61 -6.09
C GLN A 149 4.67 -1.95 -6.13
N THR A 150 4.12 -2.98 -5.45
CA THR A 150 4.72 -4.31 -5.44
C THR A 150 4.56 -4.98 -6.81
N THR A 151 3.39 -4.85 -7.44
CA THR A 151 3.11 -5.32 -8.80
C THR A 151 4.06 -4.67 -9.81
N THR A 152 4.29 -3.36 -9.71
CA THR A 152 5.22 -2.62 -10.59
C THR A 152 6.65 -3.16 -10.52
N GLY A 153 7.12 -3.54 -9.33
CA GLY A 153 8.44 -4.15 -9.14
C GLY A 153 8.49 -5.62 -9.57
N HIS A 154 7.57 -6.46 -9.06
CA HIS A 154 7.49 -7.89 -9.36
C HIS A 154 7.41 -8.17 -10.86
N ARG A 155 6.56 -7.43 -11.57
CA ARG A 155 6.44 -7.55 -13.02
C ARG A 155 7.75 -7.25 -13.74
N TYR A 156 8.43 -6.15 -13.40
CA TYR A 156 9.72 -5.84 -14.03
C TYR A 156 10.76 -6.95 -13.78
N LEU A 157 10.81 -7.53 -12.58
CA LEU A 157 11.72 -8.64 -12.28
C LEU A 157 11.36 -9.92 -13.05
N ASN A 158 10.07 -10.22 -13.18
CA ASN A 158 9.56 -11.32 -13.99
C ASN A 158 9.88 -11.11 -15.48
N ASP A 159 9.55 -9.94 -16.02
CA ASP A 159 9.64 -9.57 -17.43
C ASP A 159 11.12 -9.40 -17.89
N GLN A 160 12.09 -9.31 -16.97
CA GLN A 160 13.53 -9.23 -17.28
C GLN A 160 14.33 -10.48 -16.91
N PHE A 161 13.94 -11.23 -15.88
CA PHE A 161 14.73 -12.35 -15.32
C PHE A 161 13.95 -13.67 -15.17
N GLY A 162 12.63 -13.69 -15.37
CA GLY A 162 11.78 -14.83 -15.04
C GLY A 162 11.67 -15.10 -13.54
N VAL A 163 11.99 -14.12 -12.69
CA VAL A 163 12.03 -14.26 -11.23
C VAL A 163 10.85 -13.57 -10.57
N VAL A 164 10.21 -14.29 -9.64
CA VAL A 164 9.27 -13.70 -8.67
C VAL A 164 9.88 -13.78 -7.27
N PRO A 165 9.97 -12.65 -6.53
CA PRO A 165 10.48 -12.65 -5.16
C PRO A 165 9.63 -13.51 -4.21
N ARG A 166 10.29 -14.33 -3.37
CA ARG A 166 9.65 -15.27 -2.41
C ARG A 166 9.69 -14.81 -0.95
N PHE A 167 10.46 -13.77 -0.65
CA PHE A 167 10.75 -13.35 0.74
C PHE A 167 10.68 -11.85 0.89
N GLY A 168 9.88 -11.35 1.84
CA GLY A 168 9.75 -9.93 2.14
C GLY A 168 10.95 -9.37 2.91
N TRP A 169 11.33 -8.13 2.62
CA TRP A 169 12.41 -7.40 3.30
C TRP A 169 11.88 -6.03 3.73
N GLN A 170 11.53 -5.90 5.02
CA GLN A 170 10.93 -4.69 5.61
C GLN A 170 11.75 -4.26 6.84
N ILE A 171 13.01 -3.88 6.60
CA ILE A 171 13.96 -3.57 7.68
C ILE A 171 13.86 -2.15 8.25
N ASP A 172 13.12 -1.27 7.57
CA ASP A 172 13.15 0.17 7.80
C ASP A 172 11.81 0.91 7.96
N PRO A 173 10.61 0.38 7.64
CA PRO A 173 9.35 1.05 8.01
C PRO A 173 9.30 1.30 9.52
N PHE A 174 8.76 2.44 9.94
CA PHE A 174 8.87 2.89 11.34
C PHE A 174 7.78 2.25 12.22
N GLY A 175 7.82 0.92 12.29
CA GLY A 175 6.74 0.05 12.77
C GLY A 175 6.09 -0.72 11.62
N HIS A 176 5.40 -1.81 11.93
CA HIS A 176 4.92 -2.78 10.94
C HIS A 176 3.43 -3.11 11.12
N SER A 177 2.69 -3.20 10.02
CA SER A 177 1.22 -3.31 9.98
C SER A 177 0.70 -4.75 9.96
N ALA A 178 -0.49 -4.99 10.53
CA ALA A 178 -1.18 -6.27 10.45
C ALA A 178 -1.61 -6.62 9.00
N VAL A 179 -1.70 -5.64 8.11
CA VAL A 179 -1.96 -5.82 6.67
C VAL A 179 -0.80 -6.51 5.96
N THR A 180 0.45 -6.21 6.36
CA THR A 180 1.68 -6.64 5.69
C THR A 180 1.79 -8.16 5.50
N PRO A 181 1.66 -9.03 6.54
CA PRO A 181 1.75 -10.47 6.35
C PRO A 181 0.65 -11.03 5.43
N ALA A 182 -0.55 -10.43 5.44
CA ALA A 182 -1.67 -10.86 4.60
C ALA A 182 -1.46 -10.51 3.12
N LEU A 183 -1.03 -9.28 2.81
CA LEU A 183 -0.63 -8.91 1.45
C LEU A 183 0.55 -9.76 0.98
N PHE A 184 1.55 -9.97 1.84
CA PHE A 184 2.76 -10.72 1.48
C PHE A 184 2.46 -12.19 1.15
N ARG A 185 1.53 -12.84 1.86
CA ARG A 185 0.98 -14.15 1.44
C ARG A 185 0.31 -14.09 0.07
N LEU A 186 -0.53 -13.09 -0.16
CA LEU A 186 -1.25 -12.89 -1.42
C LEU A 186 -0.36 -12.43 -2.60
N PHE A 187 0.89 -12.02 -2.32
CA PHE A 187 1.95 -11.82 -3.31
C PHE A 187 2.73 -13.12 -3.63
N GLY A 188 2.57 -14.17 -2.82
CA GLY A 188 3.29 -15.44 -2.94
C GLY A 188 4.52 -15.58 -2.03
N TYR A 189 4.70 -14.73 -1.00
CA TYR A 189 5.84 -14.88 -0.09
C TYR A 189 5.68 -16.02 0.92
N GLU A 190 6.80 -16.65 1.25
CA GLU A 190 6.91 -17.70 2.26
C GLU A 190 7.28 -17.16 3.64
N ALA A 191 8.09 -16.09 3.67
CA ALA A 191 8.55 -15.44 4.89
C ALA A 191 8.85 -13.94 4.70
N VAL A 192 9.02 -13.21 5.81
CA VAL A 192 9.45 -11.80 5.85
C VAL A 192 10.52 -11.58 6.93
N VAL A 193 11.43 -10.64 6.67
CA VAL A 193 12.33 -10.09 7.70
C VAL A 193 11.92 -8.66 8.04
N ILE A 194 11.73 -8.40 9.34
CA ILE A 194 11.40 -7.08 9.91
C ILE A 194 12.43 -6.65 10.96
N ASN A 195 12.37 -5.40 11.45
CA ASN A 195 13.39 -4.88 12.37
C ASN A 195 12.91 -3.79 13.35
N ARG A 196 12.15 -2.80 12.90
CA ARG A 196 11.77 -1.62 13.70
C ARG A 196 10.49 -1.87 14.51
N ILE A 197 10.54 -2.91 15.36
CA ILE A 197 9.53 -3.12 16.41
C ILE A 197 9.91 -2.36 17.69
N HIS A 198 8.91 -1.98 18.49
CA HIS A 198 9.08 -1.24 19.75
C HIS A 198 10.13 -1.92 20.66
N PHE A 199 11.15 -1.17 21.11
CA PHE A 199 12.36 -1.71 21.76
C PHE A 199 12.07 -2.62 22.98
N LYS A 200 11.09 -2.29 23.84
CA LYS A 200 10.65 -3.15 24.96
C LYS A 200 10.13 -4.53 24.49
N TYR A 201 9.39 -4.60 23.38
CA TYR A 201 8.97 -5.88 22.79
C TYR A 201 10.17 -6.62 22.20
N LYS A 202 11.09 -5.92 21.52
CA LYS A 202 12.33 -6.50 21.01
C LYS A 202 13.19 -7.12 22.11
N ALA A 203 13.30 -6.47 23.28
CA ALA A 203 13.97 -7.02 24.45
C ALA A 203 13.26 -8.25 25.03
N ALA A 204 11.92 -8.20 25.16
CA ALA A 204 11.12 -9.31 25.67
C ALA A 204 11.12 -10.53 24.73
N MET A 205 11.20 -10.33 23.41
CA MET A 205 11.33 -11.40 22.41
C MET A 205 12.70 -12.08 22.49
N LYS A 206 13.80 -11.32 22.61
CA LYS A 206 15.14 -11.88 22.83
C LYS A 206 15.21 -12.76 24.07
N GLY A 207 14.74 -12.25 25.21
CA GLY A 207 14.75 -12.97 26.48
C GLY A 207 13.86 -14.22 26.54
N LYS A 208 13.14 -14.54 25.45
CA LYS A 208 12.25 -15.71 25.33
C LYS A 208 12.52 -16.54 24.07
N ALA A 209 13.62 -16.29 23.35
CA ALA A 209 13.91 -16.90 22.04
C ALA A 209 12.71 -16.82 21.07
N ASN A 210 12.12 -15.63 20.93
CA ASN A 210 10.90 -15.37 20.15
C ASN A 210 11.12 -14.29 19.07
N MET A 211 12.33 -14.15 18.55
CA MET A 211 12.60 -13.27 17.39
C MET A 211 12.25 -13.95 16.04
N GLU A 212 11.88 -15.23 16.04
CA GLU A 212 11.26 -15.96 14.94
C GLU A 212 9.83 -16.35 15.35
N PHE A 213 8.82 -16.02 14.54
CA PHE A 213 7.42 -16.35 14.80
C PHE A 213 6.58 -16.51 13.52
N LEU A 214 5.38 -17.06 13.68
CA LEU A 214 4.34 -17.10 12.64
C LEU A 214 3.44 -15.86 12.82
N TRP A 215 3.34 -14.98 11.83
CA TRP A 215 2.62 -13.71 11.96
C TRP A 215 1.22 -13.79 11.34
N ARG A 216 0.19 -13.72 12.19
CA ARG A 216 -1.21 -13.66 11.80
C ARG A 216 -1.62 -12.21 11.53
N GLY A 217 -1.89 -11.93 10.26
CA GLY A 217 -2.35 -10.63 9.79
C GLY A 217 -3.84 -10.36 9.93
N THR A 218 -4.24 -9.24 9.34
CA THR A 218 -5.62 -8.91 8.98
C THR A 218 -6.15 -9.93 7.95
N GLN A 219 -7.42 -10.33 8.03
CA GLN A 219 -7.98 -11.28 7.06
C GLN A 219 -8.17 -10.58 5.70
N LEU A 220 -7.49 -11.06 4.64
CA LEU A 220 -7.65 -10.58 3.25
C LEU A 220 -7.86 -11.72 2.24
N GLY A 221 -8.07 -12.96 2.72
CA GLY A 221 -8.33 -14.13 1.88
C GLY A 221 -7.12 -15.01 1.55
N GLY A 222 -5.98 -14.74 2.18
CA GLY A 222 -4.75 -15.55 2.14
C GLY A 222 -4.23 -15.79 3.55
N ASN A 223 -5.09 -16.35 4.41
CA ASN A 223 -5.00 -16.26 5.87
C ASN A 223 -3.99 -17.23 6.53
N ASP A 224 -2.91 -17.59 5.84
CA ASP A 224 -1.83 -18.43 6.37
C ASP A 224 -0.80 -17.59 7.14
N ASP A 225 -0.54 -17.91 8.40
CA ASP A 225 0.43 -17.14 9.22
C ASP A 225 1.80 -17.04 8.50
N LEU A 226 2.33 -15.84 8.30
CA LEU A 226 3.57 -15.63 7.55
C LEU A 226 4.79 -15.79 8.46
N PHE A 227 5.75 -16.64 8.08
CA PHE A 227 6.96 -16.78 8.89
C PHE A 227 7.75 -15.47 8.93
N THR A 228 8.07 -15.01 10.13
CA THR A 228 8.60 -13.66 10.37
C THR A 228 9.84 -13.72 11.24
N HIS A 229 10.94 -13.18 10.73
CA HIS A 229 12.19 -13.01 11.46
C HIS A 229 12.37 -11.54 11.84
N VAL A 230 12.64 -11.26 13.12
CA VAL A 230 13.04 -9.92 13.59
C VAL A 230 14.57 -9.87 13.70
N LEU A 231 15.20 -8.91 13.02
CA LEU A 231 16.65 -8.71 13.12
C LEU A 231 17.09 -8.35 14.55
N HIS A 232 18.16 -8.97 15.04
CA HIS A 232 18.54 -8.92 16.45
C HIS A 232 18.73 -7.50 16.99
N THR A 233 19.52 -6.64 16.34
CA THR A 233 19.84 -5.28 16.80
C THR A 233 19.33 -4.23 15.81
N HIS A 234 20.07 -4.06 14.73
CA HIS A 234 19.80 -3.17 13.60
C HIS A 234 19.87 -4.01 12.31
N TYR A 235 19.66 -3.39 11.16
CA TYR A 235 19.96 -4.01 9.86
C TYR A 235 21.42 -3.89 9.43
N SER A 236 22.26 -3.29 10.28
CA SER A 236 23.68 -3.10 10.00
C SER A 236 24.56 -4.28 10.42
N ALA A 237 25.80 -4.25 9.92
CA ALA A 237 26.84 -5.23 10.20
C ALA A 237 27.09 -5.48 11.70
N PRO A 238 27.72 -6.60 12.09
CA PRO A 238 28.22 -6.78 13.44
C PRO A 238 29.12 -5.61 13.87
N GLN A 239 29.02 -5.19 15.14
CA GLN A 239 29.73 -3.99 15.61
C GLN A 239 31.25 -4.20 15.49
N GLY A 240 31.92 -3.35 14.70
CA GLY A 240 33.34 -3.51 14.37
C GLY A 240 33.62 -4.43 13.17
N PHE A 241 32.62 -4.75 12.34
CA PHE A 241 32.77 -5.56 11.13
C PHE A 241 32.15 -4.87 9.90
N ASP A 242 32.39 -3.56 9.81
CA ASP A 242 32.08 -2.72 8.65
C ASP A 242 33.33 -1.91 8.30
N TRP A 243 34.03 -2.37 7.27
CA TRP A 243 35.36 -1.87 6.92
C TRP A 243 35.33 -0.55 6.13
N GLU A 244 34.14 -0.11 5.67
CA GLU A 244 33.97 1.23 5.08
C GLU A 244 33.92 2.36 6.12
N ASN A 245 33.82 2.05 7.42
CA ASN A 245 33.77 3.03 8.52
C ASN A 245 35.10 3.17 9.28
N TYR A 246 36.25 3.03 8.59
CA TYR A 246 37.61 3.14 9.16
C TYR A 246 37.93 2.13 10.29
N VAL A 247 37.34 0.93 10.21
CA VAL A 247 37.68 -0.18 11.11
C VAL A 247 38.91 -0.93 10.60
N GLU A 248 39.67 -1.55 11.51
CA GLU A 248 40.83 -2.39 11.16
C GLU A 248 40.46 -3.48 10.13
N ALA A 249 41.18 -3.51 9.01
CA ALA A 249 41.07 -4.58 8.04
C ALA A 249 41.58 -5.91 8.64
N ILE A 250 41.08 -7.02 8.10
CA ILE A 250 41.50 -8.36 8.49
C ILE A 250 42.83 -8.68 7.82
N THR A 251 43.78 -9.15 8.65
CA THR A 251 45.15 -9.53 8.30
C THR A 251 45.52 -10.81 9.04
N GLU A 252 46.57 -11.50 8.61
CA GLU A 252 47.09 -12.70 9.27
C GLU A 252 47.40 -12.46 10.76
N ASP A 253 47.92 -11.28 11.12
CA ASP A 253 48.23 -10.88 12.50
C ASP A 253 46.99 -10.72 13.41
N ASN A 254 45.81 -10.43 12.85
CA ASN A 254 44.60 -10.12 13.65
C ASN A 254 43.43 -11.08 13.44
N VAL A 255 43.43 -11.91 12.39
CA VAL A 255 42.26 -12.74 12.00
C VAL A 255 41.77 -13.64 13.13
N GLU A 256 42.65 -14.19 13.97
CA GLU A 256 42.26 -14.97 15.16
C GLU A 256 41.41 -14.15 16.15
N ARG A 257 41.93 -13.00 16.59
CA ARG A 257 41.22 -12.11 17.53
C ARG A 257 39.92 -11.60 16.93
N ARG A 258 39.95 -11.16 15.65
CA ARG A 258 38.76 -10.68 14.94
C ARG A 258 37.70 -11.80 14.80
N SER A 259 38.13 -13.05 14.63
CA SER A 259 37.26 -14.22 14.58
C SER A 259 36.66 -14.57 15.96
N ASP A 260 37.43 -14.47 17.04
CA ASP A 260 36.91 -14.62 18.41
C ASP A 260 35.88 -13.52 18.76
N GLU A 261 36.16 -12.26 18.42
CA GLU A 261 35.23 -11.13 18.59
C GLU A 261 33.92 -11.37 17.83
N LEU A 262 33.99 -11.82 16.56
CA LEU A 262 32.81 -12.15 15.76
C LEU A 262 32.07 -13.36 16.33
N ALA A 263 32.77 -14.44 16.65
CA ALA A 263 32.17 -15.65 17.22
C ALA A 263 31.44 -15.37 18.55
N ALA A 264 31.98 -14.49 19.40
CA ALA A 264 31.33 -14.05 20.63
C ALA A 264 30.07 -13.20 20.37
N GLU A 265 30.11 -12.29 19.40
CA GLU A 265 28.95 -11.52 18.93
C GLU A 265 27.84 -12.45 18.43
N LEU A 266 28.19 -13.38 17.53
CA LEU A 266 27.24 -14.30 16.88
C LEU A 266 26.62 -15.28 17.89
N ARG A 267 27.42 -15.90 18.76
CA ARG A 267 26.92 -16.74 19.87
C ARG A 267 25.96 -15.97 20.78
N ARG A 268 26.17 -14.66 21.00
CA ARG A 268 25.25 -13.82 21.78
C ARG A 268 23.96 -13.50 21.02
N ARG A 269 24.00 -13.24 19.71
CA ARG A 269 22.79 -13.06 18.89
C ARG A 269 21.94 -14.33 18.83
N MET A 270 22.59 -15.49 18.77
CA MET A 270 21.98 -16.82 18.68
C MET A 270 20.92 -17.09 19.75
N THR A 271 21.14 -16.62 20.98
CA THR A 271 20.23 -16.88 22.12
C THR A 271 18.83 -16.27 21.99
N ALA A 272 18.62 -15.38 21.01
CA ALA A 272 17.34 -14.74 20.73
C ALA A 272 16.43 -15.53 19.74
N TYR A 273 16.93 -16.63 19.19
CA TYR A 273 16.33 -17.40 18.11
C TYR A 273 16.10 -18.87 18.52
N ARG A 274 15.23 -19.58 17.78
CA ARG A 274 14.87 -20.99 18.03
C ARG A 274 15.51 -21.95 17.04
N SER A 275 15.66 -21.52 15.79
CA SER A 275 16.35 -22.33 14.79
C SER A 275 17.85 -22.41 15.11
N PRO A 276 18.59 -23.46 14.70
CA PRO A 276 20.04 -23.53 14.80
C PRO A 276 20.76 -22.66 13.74
N HIS A 277 20.05 -21.67 13.16
CA HIS A 277 20.49 -20.84 12.05
C HIS A 277 20.34 -19.36 12.37
N LEU A 278 21.43 -18.61 12.24
CA LEU A 278 21.44 -17.17 12.49
C LEU A 278 21.60 -16.40 11.19
N LEU A 279 20.62 -15.54 10.90
CA LEU A 279 20.71 -14.52 9.85
C LEU A 279 21.51 -13.31 10.36
N VAL A 280 22.57 -12.95 9.64
CA VAL A 280 23.47 -11.84 10.00
C VAL A 280 23.57 -10.87 8.83
N PRO A 281 22.89 -9.70 8.88
CA PRO A 281 23.17 -8.61 7.96
C PRO A 281 24.64 -8.20 8.05
N PHE A 282 25.29 -8.06 6.89
CA PHE A 282 26.55 -7.38 6.66
C PHE A 282 26.26 -6.28 5.64
N GLY A 283 26.12 -5.05 6.15
CA GLY A 283 25.53 -3.94 5.42
C GLY A 283 25.28 -2.75 6.33
N ASP A 284 24.76 -1.68 5.74
CA ASP A 284 24.14 -0.50 6.37
C ASP A 284 23.60 0.38 5.23
N ASP A 285 23.07 1.55 5.56
CA ASP A 285 22.75 2.59 4.58
C ASP A 285 23.96 2.88 3.65
N PHE A 286 23.79 2.76 2.33
CA PHE A 286 24.80 3.08 1.30
C PHE A 286 26.17 2.36 1.42
N LYS A 287 26.20 1.14 1.98
CA LYS A 287 27.41 0.29 2.04
C LYS A 287 27.73 -0.43 0.73
N PHE A 288 28.86 -1.13 0.69
CA PHE A 288 29.39 -1.86 -0.49
C PHE A 288 29.85 -0.95 -1.64
N ARG A 289 30.11 0.33 -1.35
CA ARG A 289 30.82 1.23 -2.26
C ARG A 289 32.26 0.77 -2.48
N ASN A 290 32.86 0.15 -1.46
CA ASN A 290 34.08 -0.66 -1.62
C ASN A 290 33.74 -2.12 -1.34
N ALA A 291 33.01 -2.75 -2.26
CA ALA A 291 32.62 -4.15 -2.16
C ALA A 291 33.83 -5.08 -1.97
N ASN A 292 34.96 -4.81 -2.64
CA ASN A 292 36.19 -5.61 -2.52
C ASN A 292 36.69 -5.66 -1.07
N LEU A 293 36.78 -4.51 -0.40
CA LEU A 293 37.19 -4.41 0.99
C LEU A 293 36.24 -5.15 1.93
N GLN A 294 34.93 -5.04 1.71
CA GLN A 294 33.95 -5.75 2.55
C GLN A 294 34.01 -7.27 2.31
N PHE A 295 34.00 -7.73 1.05
CA PHE A 295 34.07 -9.14 0.70
C PHE A 295 35.38 -9.79 1.16
N ARG A 296 36.55 -9.26 0.80
CA ARG A 296 37.87 -9.81 1.21
C ARG A 296 38.02 -9.97 2.72
N ASN A 297 37.44 -9.06 3.51
CA ASN A 297 37.48 -9.14 4.97
C ASN A 297 36.49 -10.18 5.53
N MET A 298 35.31 -10.33 4.92
CA MET A 298 34.40 -11.43 5.22
C MET A 298 34.98 -12.79 4.82
N ASP A 299 35.61 -12.92 3.65
CA ASP A 299 36.22 -14.16 3.14
C ASP A 299 37.23 -14.71 4.18
N GLN A 300 38.19 -13.87 4.61
CA GLN A 300 39.20 -14.24 5.62
C GLN A 300 38.59 -14.73 6.96
N LEU A 301 37.49 -14.10 7.41
CA LEU A 301 36.81 -14.49 8.66
C LEU A 301 35.94 -15.74 8.50
N ILE A 302 35.32 -15.93 7.34
CA ILE A 302 34.54 -17.12 6.99
C ILE A 302 35.48 -18.33 6.96
N ASP A 303 36.62 -18.20 6.27
CA ASP A 303 37.58 -19.30 6.10
C ASP A 303 38.27 -19.63 7.43
N TYR A 304 38.82 -18.65 8.15
CA TYR A 304 39.48 -18.91 9.45
C TYR A 304 38.53 -19.54 10.49
N ILE A 305 37.26 -19.14 10.54
CA ILE A 305 36.28 -19.74 11.47
C ILE A 305 35.90 -21.16 11.04
N ASN A 306 35.73 -21.40 9.74
CA ASN A 306 35.38 -22.71 9.19
C ASN A 306 36.52 -23.74 9.35
N ASP A 307 37.77 -23.31 9.21
CA ASP A 307 38.98 -24.15 9.34
C ASP A 307 39.34 -24.46 10.80
N ASN A 308 38.72 -23.76 11.77
CA ASN A 308 38.92 -23.96 13.22
C ASN A 308 37.65 -24.49 13.93
N PRO A 309 37.04 -25.62 13.48
CA PRO A 309 35.72 -26.05 13.93
C PRO A 309 35.66 -26.43 15.42
N GLU A 310 36.77 -26.91 16.01
CA GLU A 310 36.81 -27.29 17.42
C GLU A 310 36.72 -26.07 18.37
N ARG A 311 37.36 -24.95 17.99
CA ARG A 311 37.34 -23.66 18.70
C ARG A 311 36.00 -22.95 18.57
N TYR A 312 35.45 -22.93 17.34
CA TYR A 312 34.30 -22.10 17.02
C TYR A 312 32.96 -22.83 17.11
N GLN A 313 32.90 -24.12 16.75
CA GLN A 313 31.69 -24.96 16.78
C GLN A 313 30.51 -24.34 15.99
N MET A 314 30.86 -23.52 14.99
CA MET A 314 29.97 -22.89 14.03
C MET A 314 30.63 -22.90 12.65
N ARG A 315 29.81 -22.76 11.61
CA ARG A 315 30.19 -22.61 10.21
C ARG A 315 29.59 -21.32 9.68
N LEU A 316 30.41 -20.45 9.11
CA LEU A 316 29.94 -19.26 8.40
C LEU A 316 29.82 -19.56 6.90
N GLN A 317 28.87 -18.93 6.23
CA GLN A 317 28.77 -18.90 4.77
C GLN A 317 27.99 -17.68 4.30
N TYR A 318 28.30 -17.19 3.09
CA TYR A 318 27.44 -16.25 2.39
C TYR A 318 26.05 -16.87 2.16
N SER A 319 25.01 -16.05 2.25
CA SER A 319 23.63 -16.51 2.26
C SER A 319 22.67 -15.46 1.72
N THR A 320 21.72 -15.90 0.89
CA THR A 320 20.50 -15.15 0.57
C THR A 320 19.40 -15.47 1.60
N LEU A 321 18.14 -15.03 1.36
CA LEU A 321 17.00 -15.47 2.17
C LEU A 321 16.52 -16.87 1.76
N SER A 322 16.65 -17.28 0.49
CA SER A 322 16.38 -18.68 0.07
C SER A 322 17.23 -19.67 0.88
N ASP A 323 18.55 -19.41 0.98
CA ASP A 323 19.47 -20.25 1.75
C ASP A 323 19.06 -20.31 3.23
N TYR A 324 18.78 -19.15 3.84
CA TYR A 324 18.46 -19.05 5.27
C TYR A 324 17.11 -19.69 5.61
N PHE A 325 16.02 -19.32 4.94
CA PHE A 325 14.70 -19.85 5.25
C PHE A 325 14.57 -21.34 4.88
N GLY A 326 15.28 -21.81 3.84
CA GLY A 326 15.42 -23.23 3.55
C GLY A 326 16.10 -24.01 4.69
N ALA A 327 17.17 -23.46 5.27
CA ALA A 327 17.84 -24.06 6.43
C ALA A 327 16.93 -24.04 7.69
N VAL A 328 16.24 -22.93 7.95
CA VAL A 328 15.26 -22.82 9.04
C VAL A 328 14.15 -23.86 8.90
N ALA A 329 13.60 -24.06 7.70
CA ALA A 329 12.59 -25.09 7.44
C ALA A 329 13.13 -26.50 7.73
N ALA A 330 14.33 -26.82 7.21
CA ALA A 330 14.98 -28.12 7.41
C ALA A 330 15.25 -28.44 8.89
N SER A 331 15.41 -27.42 9.74
CA SER A 331 15.63 -27.60 11.18
C SER A 331 14.42 -28.14 11.96
N ASN A 332 13.21 -28.12 11.36
CA ASN A 332 11.94 -28.51 12.00
C ASN A 332 11.62 -27.75 13.31
N ALA A 333 12.27 -26.60 13.56
CA ALA A 333 12.02 -25.76 14.72
C ALA A 333 10.54 -25.32 14.81
N LYS A 334 10.02 -25.23 16.05
CA LYS A 334 8.62 -24.86 16.30
C LYS A 334 8.52 -23.43 16.80
N PHE A 335 7.71 -22.65 16.08
CA PHE A 335 7.50 -21.22 16.31
C PHE A 335 6.11 -20.95 16.88
N ALA A 336 5.94 -19.84 17.58
CA ALA A 336 4.63 -19.43 18.10
C ALA A 336 3.93 -18.49 17.10
N THR A 337 2.60 -18.50 17.08
CA THR A 337 1.82 -17.49 16.35
C THR A 337 1.77 -16.18 17.16
N VAL A 338 1.96 -15.05 16.47
CA VAL A 338 1.80 -13.67 16.95
C VAL A 338 0.74 -12.99 16.09
N GLN A 339 -0.16 -12.23 16.70
CA GLN A 339 -1.28 -11.56 16.01
C GLN A 339 -1.28 -10.05 16.27
N GLY A 340 -1.65 -9.26 15.25
CA GLY A 340 -1.78 -7.81 15.33
C GLY A 340 -0.56 -7.07 14.77
N ASP A 341 -0.44 -5.78 15.10
CA ASP A 341 0.56 -4.87 14.56
C ASP A 341 1.64 -4.47 15.58
N PHE A 342 2.75 -3.92 15.06
CA PHE A 342 3.90 -3.45 15.82
C PHE A 342 3.90 -1.94 16.04
N PHE A 343 2.73 -1.30 15.97
CA PHE A 343 2.54 0.12 16.23
C PHE A 343 2.09 0.43 17.69
N PRO A 344 2.47 1.60 18.24
CA PRO A 344 3.45 2.54 17.70
C PRO A 344 4.90 2.05 17.89
N TYR A 345 5.80 2.44 16.98
CA TYR A 345 7.23 2.17 17.11
C TYR A 345 7.91 3.14 18.10
N ALA A 346 8.87 2.61 18.85
CA ALA A 346 9.82 3.38 19.63
C ALA A 346 11.18 2.70 19.65
N ASP A 347 12.25 3.48 19.50
CA ASP A 347 13.64 3.03 19.64
C ASP A 347 14.18 3.20 21.08
N ASN A 348 13.55 4.06 21.90
CA ASN A 348 13.79 4.21 23.33
C ASN A 348 12.59 4.87 24.05
N ASP A 349 12.63 4.97 25.38
CA ASP A 349 11.52 5.44 26.24
C ASP A 349 10.96 6.83 25.92
N ASP A 350 11.76 7.75 25.37
CA ASP A 350 11.37 9.15 25.07
C ASP A 350 11.21 9.39 23.55
N SER A 351 11.12 8.32 22.75
CA SER A 351 11.18 8.41 21.29
C SER A 351 10.12 7.56 20.61
N LEU A 352 8.89 8.06 20.60
CA LEU A 352 7.74 7.47 19.91
C LEU A 352 7.59 8.06 18.50
N TRP A 353 7.68 7.19 17.51
CA TRP A 353 7.66 7.53 16.09
C TRP A 353 6.22 7.62 15.59
N THR A 354 5.44 8.54 16.16
CA THR A 354 4.02 8.74 15.84
C THR A 354 3.72 10.10 15.21
N GLY A 355 4.75 10.94 15.06
CA GLY A 355 4.62 12.24 14.39
C GLY A 355 4.53 12.12 12.86
N TYR A 356 5.22 11.15 12.27
CA TYR A 356 5.23 10.94 10.82
C TYR A 356 3.86 10.54 10.24
N TYR A 357 2.92 10.08 11.09
CA TYR A 357 1.53 9.81 10.72
C TYR A 357 0.80 11.07 10.21
N THR A 358 1.25 12.28 10.56
CA THR A 358 0.70 13.56 10.05
C THR A 358 1.77 14.48 9.42
N THR A 359 3.07 14.30 9.68
CA THR A 359 4.15 15.13 9.09
C THR A 359 3.96 15.39 7.58
N ARG A 360 4.01 16.68 7.19
CA ARG A 360 3.73 17.17 5.83
C ARG A 360 2.40 16.63 5.27
N PRO A 361 1.23 17.06 5.79
CA PRO A 361 -0.07 16.45 5.44
C PRO A 361 -0.42 16.58 3.94
N PHE A 362 0.10 17.60 3.25
CA PHE A 362 -0.05 17.75 1.80
C PHE A 362 0.53 16.56 1.01
N LEU A 363 1.59 15.91 1.51
CA LEU A 363 2.17 14.70 0.92
C LEU A 363 1.22 13.49 1.02
N LYS A 364 0.54 13.35 2.15
CA LYS A 364 -0.44 12.29 2.37
C LYS A 364 -1.70 12.52 1.50
N ARG A 365 -2.11 13.78 1.30
CA ARG A 365 -3.18 14.15 0.36
C ARG A 365 -2.80 13.85 -1.11
N ILE A 366 -1.62 14.30 -1.60
CA ILE A 366 -1.25 14.08 -3.02
C ILE A 366 -1.11 12.60 -3.35
N SER A 367 -0.77 11.74 -2.37
CA SER A 367 -0.82 10.27 -2.51
C SER A 367 -2.17 9.79 -3.02
N ARG A 368 -3.27 10.20 -2.36
CA ARG A 368 -4.63 9.81 -2.77
C ARG A 368 -5.04 10.45 -4.08
N THR A 369 -4.65 11.70 -4.33
CA THR A 369 -4.91 12.38 -5.62
C THR A 369 -4.27 11.64 -6.80
N VAL A 370 -3.01 11.18 -6.67
CA VAL A 370 -2.34 10.39 -7.71
C VAL A 370 -2.96 9.01 -7.85
N SER A 371 -3.27 8.30 -6.75
CA SER A 371 -3.93 6.99 -6.81
C SER A 371 -5.32 7.07 -7.48
N ALA A 372 -6.11 8.12 -7.19
CA ALA A 372 -7.40 8.36 -7.83
C ALA A 372 -7.26 8.67 -9.34
N ALA A 373 -6.27 9.50 -9.71
CA ALA A 373 -5.97 9.84 -11.10
C ALA A 373 -5.51 8.61 -11.91
N LEU A 374 -4.59 7.80 -11.35
CA LEU A 374 -4.16 6.54 -11.95
C LEU A 374 -5.33 5.56 -12.12
N ARG A 375 -6.14 5.35 -11.07
CA ARG A 375 -7.34 4.50 -11.16
C ARG A 375 -8.29 4.95 -12.28
N ALA A 376 -8.52 6.26 -12.41
CA ALA A 376 -9.36 6.80 -13.49
C ALA A 376 -8.72 6.59 -14.87
N ALA A 377 -7.41 6.78 -14.99
CA ALA A 377 -6.66 6.57 -16.23
C ALA A 377 -6.68 5.11 -16.70
N GLU A 378 -6.46 4.16 -15.78
CA GLU A 378 -6.45 2.73 -16.08
C GLU A 378 -7.82 2.21 -16.51
N ILE A 379 -8.87 2.55 -15.77
CA ILE A 379 -10.26 2.22 -16.12
C ILE A 379 -10.63 2.81 -17.48
N ALA A 380 -10.27 4.07 -17.74
CA ALA A 380 -10.57 4.73 -19.01
C ALA A 380 -9.78 4.14 -20.18
N PHE A 381 -8.50 3.78 -19.98
CA PHE A 381 -7.66 3.16 -21.00
C PHE A 381 -8.15 1.75 -21.38
N VAL A 382 -8.57 0.96 -20.39
CA VAL A 382 -9.25 -0.33 -20.61
C VAL A 382 -10.57 -0.09 -21.39
N ALA A 383 -11.39 0.88 -20.95
CA ALA A 383 -12.65 1.21 -21.63
C ALA A 383 -12.47 1.59 -23.10
N ALA A 384 -11.51 2.46 -23.42
CA ALA A 384 -11.22 2.87 -24.79
C ALA A 384 -10.76 1.68 -25.65
N GLY A 385 -9.88 0.83 -25.11
CA GLY A 385 -9.39 -0.35 -25.82
C GLY A 385 -10.42 -1.47 -26.02
N VAL A 386 -11.42 -1.57 -25.14
CA VAL A 386 -12.54 -2.52 -25.22
C VAL A 386 -13.65 -2.02 -26.15
N LEU A 387 -13.99 -0.73 -26.08
CA LEU A 387 -15.14 -0.15 -26.78
C LEU A 387 -14.81 0.35 -28.20
N ARG A 388 -13.53 0.46 -28.58
CA ARG A 388 -13.09 0.79 -29.96
C ARG A 388 -12.15 -0.30 -30.48
N SER A 389 -12.71 -1.30 -31.16
CA SER A 389 -11.94 -2.38 -31.80
C SER A 389 -11.36 -2.02 -33.16
N ASP A 390 -11.91 -1.01 -33.84
CA ASP A 390 -11.41 -0.51 -35.12
C ASP A 390 -10.30 0.52 -34.91
N ALA A 391 -9.13 0.03 -34.47
CA ALA A 391 -7.90 0.83 -34.35
C ALA A 391 -7.09 0.76 -35.67
N ASP A 392 -6.66 1.91 -36.17
CA ASP A 392 -5.63 2.02 -37.21
C ASP A 392 -4.22 1.92 -36.62
N ASP A 393 -3.20 1.81 -37.48
CA ASP A 393 -1.80 1.68 -37.05
C ASP A 393 -1.34 2.90 -36.21
N ASP A 394 -1.83 4.10 -36.52
CA ASP A 394 -1.56 5.30 -35.74
C ASP A 394 -2.19 5.22 -34.34
N GLU A 395 -3.40 4.66 -34.19
CA GLU A 395 -4.05 4.44 -32.89
C GLU A 395 -3.31 3.39 -32.06
N VAL A 396 -2.78 2.35 -32.69
CA VAL A 396 -1.89 1.37 -32.01
C VAL A 396 -0.63 2.06 -31.49
N VAL A 397 -0.02 2.96 -32.28
CA VAL A 397 1.14 3.76 -31.85
C VAL A 397 0.78 4.74 -30.73
N ARG A 398 -0.34 5.47 -30.84
CA ARG A 398 -0.84 6.39 -29.80
C ARG A 398 -1.12 5.67 -28.48
N ARG A 399 -1.80 4.51 -28.53
CA ARG A 399 -2.10 3.69 -27.34
C ARG A 399 -0.84 3.14 -26.70
N ARG A 400 0.18 2.74 -27.48
CA ARG A 400 1.47 2.28 -26.94
C ARG A 400 2.21 3.40 -26.19
N ALA A 401 2.31 4.59 -26.79
CA ALA A 401 2.90 5.76 -26.11
C ALA A 401 2.14 6.11 -24.82
N MET A 402 0.81 6.03 -24.84
CA MET A 402 -0.04 6.22 -23.64
C MET A 402 0.16 5.13 -22.57
N TYR A 403 0.54 3.90 -22.94
CA TYR A 403 0.92 2.87 -21.99
C TYR A 403 2.30 3.14 -21.35
N ASP A 404 3.27 3.62 -22.13
CA ASP A 404 4.60 3.96 -21.60
C ASP A 404 4.51 5.18 -20.64
N ASP A 405 3.69 6.18 -20.98
CA ASP A 405 3.27 7.27 -20.08
C ASP A 405 2.62 6.73 -18.78
N LEU A 406 1.72 5.74 -18.89
CA LEU A 406 1.04 5.12 -17.75
C LEU A 406 2.02 4.37 -16.84
N ILE A 407 2.98 3.65 -17.41
CA ILE A 407 4.07 2.98 -16.67
C ILE A 407 4.96 4.01 -15.97
N ALA A 408 5.27 5.14 -16.60
CA ALA A 408 6.01 6.24 -15.97
C ALA A 408 5.23 6.87 -14.79
N ALA A 409 3.91 7.05 -14.93
CA ALA A 409 3.05 7.53 -13.86
C ALA A 409 2.96 6.53 -12.68
N ARG A 410 2.72 5.23 -12.96
CA ARG A 410 2.75 4.13 -11.98
C ARG A 410 4.08 4.11 -11.21
N ARG A 411 5.22 4.16 -11.91
CA ARG A 411 6.57 4.15 -11.30
C ARG A 411 6.83 5.36 -10.40
N ASN A 412 6.34 6.56 -10.76
CA ASN A 412 6.49 7.74 -9.90
C ASN A 412 5.61 7.67 -8.64
N ALA A 413 4.36 7.19 -8.77
CA ALA A 413 3.48 6.95 -7.61
C ALA A 413 4.06 5.89 -6.67
N ALA A 414 4.52 4.76 -7.23
CA ALA A 414 5.16 3.68 -6.50
C ALA A 414 6.43 4.14 -5.75
N LEU A 415 7.25 5.00 -6.36
CA LEU A 415 8.48 5.54 -5.76
C LEU A 415 8.18 6.36 -4.50
N PHE A 416 7.07 7.10 -4.50
CA PHE A 416 6.68 7.97 -3.40
C PHE A 416 6.21 7.21 -2.14
N LEU A 417 5.78 5.95 -2.27
CA LEU A 417 5.39 5.13 -1.12
C LEU A 417 6.58 4.68 -0.26
N HIS A 418 7.82 5.02 -0.65
CA HIS A 418 9.03 4.83 0.14
C HIS A 418 8.85 5.34 1.59
N HIS A 419 9.52 4.69 2.54
CA HIS A 419 9.43 5.01 3.97
C HIS A 419 9.93 6.41 4.37
N ASP A 420 10.51 7.18 3.45
CA ASP A 420 10.77 8.62 3.61
C ASP A 420 9.95 9.56 2.70
N GLY A 421 9.16 9.02 1.77
CA GLY A 421 8.33 9.79 0.83
C GLY A 421 7.00 10.20 1.46
N ILE A 422 6.00 9.32 1.40
CA ILE A 422 4.65 9.51 1.95
C ILE A 422 4.64 9.83 3.46
N THR A 423 5.62 9.34 4.21
CA THR A 423 5.84 9.64 5.64
C THR A 423 6.20 11.11 5.88
N GLY A 424 6.77 11.79 4.89
CA GLY A 424 7.21 13.18 4.95
C GLY A 424 8.56 13.39 5.64
N THR A 425 9.31 12.32 5.91
CA THR A 425 10.56 12.35 6.67
C THR A 425 11.80 12.66 5.84
N ALA A 426 11.70 12.76 4.51
CA ALA A 426 12.79 13.23 3.66
C ALA A 426 13.10 14.75 3.79
N ARG A 427 14.30 15.13 3.31
CA ARG A 427 14.76 16.53 3.20
C ARG A 427 13.91 17.34 2.22
N THR A 428 13.83 18.66 2.41
CA THR A 428 12.95 19.53 1.60
C THR A 428 13.15 19.36 0.10
N HIS A 429 14.39 19.42 -0.41
CA HIS A 429 14.66 19.23 -1.86
C HIS A 429 14.30 17.84 -2.40
N VAL A 430 14.20 16.81 -1.54
CA VAL A 430 13.74 15.46 -1.90
C VAL A 430 12.21 15.43 -1.93
N VAL A 431 11.57 16.12 -0.98
CA VAL A 431 10.12 16.36 -0.96
C VAL A 431 9.68 17.19 -2.17
N ASP A 432 10.50 18.14 -2.63
CA ASP A 432 10.24 18.91 -3.84
C ASP A 432 10.36 18.03 -5.11
N ASP A 433 11.32 17.11 -5.18
CA ASP A 433 11.46 16.07 -6.22
C ASP A 433 10.24 15.14 -6.23
N TYR A 434 9.82 14.61 -5.06
CA TYR A 434 8.59 13.84 -4.93
C TYR A 434 7.34 14.63 -5.36
N MET A 435 7.19 15.89 -4.97
CA MET A 435 6.05 16.73 -5.37
C MET A 435 6.02 16.97 -6.88
N GLN A 436 7.16 17.28 -7.50
CA GLN A 436 7.25 17.44 -8.95
C GLN A 436 6.83 16.17 -9.70
N ARG A 437 7.27 15.00 -9.23
CA ARG A 437 6.89 13.68 -9.78
C ARG A 437 5.44 13.33 -9.57
N MET A 438 4.90 13.56 -8.37
CA MET A 438 3.50 13.27 -8.07
C MET A 438 2.59 14.17 -8.90
N HIS A 439 2.91 15.47 -9.04
CA HIS A 439 2.18 16.35 -9.95
C HIS A 439 2.35 15.97 -11.43
N ALA A 440 3.52 15.48 -11.85
CA ALA A 440 3.71 14.94 -13.20
C ALA A 440 2.86 13.69 -13.43
N ALA A 441 2.87 12.73 -12.49
CA ALA A 441 2.03 11.53 -12.53
C ALA A 441 0.53 11.87 -12.55
N THR A 442 0.06 12.82 -11.73
CA THR A 442 -1.33 13.32 -11.81
C THR A 442 -1.64 13.87 -13.21
N ARG A 443 -0.78 14.74 -13.77
CA ARG A 443 -1.02 15.32 -15.11
C ARG A 443 -1.02 14.27 -16.22
N THR A 444 -0.07 13.33 -16.18
CA THR A 444 0.04 12.25 -17.17
C THR A 444 -1.16 11.31 -17.08
N ALA A 445 -1.53 10.85 -15.87
CA ALA A 445 -2.70 10.03 -15.64
C ALA A 445 -3.99 10.76 -16.04
N ASN A 446 -4.17 12.03 -15.66
CA ASN A 446 -5.32 12.83 -16.08
C ASN A 446 -5.38 13.05 -17.59
N GLY A 447 -4.23 13.19 -18.27
CA GLY A 447 -4.15 13.27 -19.73
C GLY A 447 -4.54 11.98 -20.43
N ILE A 448 -4.09 10.82 -19.92
CA ILE A 448 -4.51 9.49 -20.38
C ILE A 448 -6.01 9.30 -20.15
N ALA A 449 -6.50 9.61 -18.94
CA ALA A 449 -7.91 9.53 -18.60
C ALA A 449 -8.76 10.41 -19.51
N LEU A 450 -8.35 11.65 -19.77
CA LEU A 450 -9.07 12.58 -20.65
C LEU A 450 -9.12 12.08 -22.10
N ARG A 451 -7.99 11.68 -22.69
CA ARG A 451 -7.94 11.15 -24.07
C ARG A 451 -8.80 9.89 -24.21
N SER A 452 -8.66 8.95 -23.26
CA SER A 452 -9.39 7.68 -23.29
C SER A 452 -10.89 7.87 -23.04
N LEU A 453 -11.28 8.78 -22.14
CA LEU A 453 -12.69 9.13 -21.92
C LEU A 453 -13.28 9.87 -23.12
N ARG A 454 -12.58 10.83 -23.76
CA ARG A 454 -13.04 11.52 -24.98
C ARG A 454 -13.44 10.51 -26.06
N ALA A 455 -12.53 9.59 -26.41
CA ALA A 455 -12.78 8.55 -27.41
C ALA A 455 -13.99 7.66 -27.08
N VAL A 456 -14.38 7.57 -25.81
CA VAL A 456 -15.48 6.74 -25.29
C VAL A 456 -16.80 7.52 -25.14
N VAL A 457 -16.78 8.80 -24.74
CA VAL A 457 -17.99 9.65 -24.53
C VAL A 457 -18.36 10.55 -25.70
N ALA A 458 -17.50 10.69 -26.71
CA ALA A 458 -17.76 11.45 -27.92
C ALA A 458 -17.54 10.58 -29.17
N ASP A 459 -18.12 11.01 -30.29
CA ASP A 459 -17.93 10.36 -31.59
C ASP A 459 -16.55 10.75 -32.16
N ASP A 460 -16.25 12.05 -32.13
CA ASP A 460 -14.94 12.66 -32.40
C ASP A 460 -14.01 12.53 -31.18
N ALA A 461 -12.75 12.16 -31.40
CA ALA A 461 -11.74 12.04 -30.35
C ALA A 461 -11.06 13.38 -30.02
N ASP A 462 -11.01 14.33 -30.96
CA ASP A 462 -10.43 15.66 -30.78
C ASP A 462 -11.42 16.68 -30.20
N ALA A 463 -12.68 16.26 -30.02
CA ALA A 463 -13.76 16.93 -29.32
C ALA A 463 -13.31 17.83 -28.14
N ASP A 464 -13.81 19.08 -28.12
CA ASP A 464 -13.48 20.09 -27.10
C ASP A 464 -14.13 19.79 -25.74
N ILE A 465 -13.50 18.83 -25.06
CA ILE A 465 -13.84 18.32 -23.74
C ILE A 465 -12.57 18.37 -22.88
N VAL A 466 -12.61 19.10 -21.78
CA VAL A 466 -11.54 19.18 -20.78
C VAL A 466 -11.94 18.45 -19.50
N MET A 467 -10.95 18.12 -18.67
CA MET A 467 -11.20 17.75 -17.27
C MET A 467 -11.26 19.01 -16.43
N LEU A 468 -12.26 19.14 -15.56
CA LEU A 468 -12.45 20.34 -14.75
C LEU A 468 -11.39 20.43 -13.65
N GLY A 469 -10.70 21.57 -13.54
CA GLY A 469 -9.79 21.88 -12.44
C GLY A 469 -10.49 22.63 -11.30
N ASP A 470 -9.93 22.55 -10.09
CA ASP A 470 -10.51 23.12 -8.85
C ASP A 470 -10.89 24.62 -8.98
N ASP A 471 -10.11 25.40 -9.73
CA ASP A 471 -10.29 26.86 -9.91
C ASP A 471 -11.19 27.26 -11.10
N ALA A 472 -11.76 26.31 -11.84
CA ALA A 472 -12.46 26.59 -13.09
C ALA A 472 -13.89 27.14 -12.88
N VAL A 473 -14.19 28.28 -13.50
CA VAL A 473 -15.50 28.97 -13.43
C VAL A 473 -16.28 28.75 -14.72
N LEU A 474 -17.44 28.11 -14.64
CA LEU A 474 -18.28 27.83 -15.81
C LEU A 474 -19.16 29.04 -16.21
N SER A 475 -19.27 29.27 -17.52
CA SER A 475 -20.12 30.29 -18.13
C SER A 475 -20.73 29.75 -19.43
N GLY A 476 -21.86 30.32 -19.89
CA GLY A 476 -22.57 29.82 -21.06
C GLY A 476 -23.10 28.39 -20.90
N ARG A 477 -23.26 27.68 -22.02
CA ARG A 477 -23.77 26.31 -22.06
C ARG A 477 -22.64 25.30 -21.99
N ASN A 478 -22.69 24.43 -20.99
CA ASN A 478 -21.67 23.42 -20.69
C ASN A 478 -22.32 22.03 -20.65
N VAL A 479 -21.77 21.08 -21.40
CA VAL A 479 -22.07 19.65 -21.24
C VAL A 479 -21.05 19.08 -20.27
N VAL A 480 -21.52 18.39 -19.23
CA VAL A 480 -20.71 17.97 -18.09
C VAL A 480 -20.80 16.44 -17.91
N GLY A 481 -19.68 15.76 -18.09
CA GLY A 481 -19.54 14.32 -17.89
C GLY A 481 -19.10 14.01 -16.46
N LEU A 482 -19.82 13.11 -15.78
CA LEU A 482 -19.62 12.75 -14.38
C LEU A 482 -19.20 11.29 -14.28
N CYS A 483 -17.88 11.06 -14.22
CA CYS A 483 -17.29 9.72 -14.25
C CYS A 483 -17.20 9.10 -12.85
N ASN A 484 -17.78 7.91 -12.69
CA ASN A 484 -17.65 7.08 -11.49
C ASN A 484 -16.67 5.92 -11.73
N SER A 485 -15.50 5.98 -11.09
CA SER A 485 -14.48 4.92 -11.12
C SER A 485 -14.72 3.76 -10.14
N LEU A 486 -15.85 3.74 -9.41
CA LEU A 486 -16.22 2.64 -8.51
C LEU A 486 -17.09 1.59 -9.23
N GLY A 487 -16.85 0.31 -8.91
CA GLY A 487 -17.64 -0.84 -9.42
C GLY A 487 -19.07 -0.93 -8.87
N TRP A 488 -19.59 0.12 -8.25
CA TRP A 488 -20.89 0.17 -7.58
C TRP A 488 -21.45 1.60 -7.63
N ALA A 489 -22.77 1.72 -7.61
CA ALA A 489 -23.46 3.00 -7.72
C ALA A 489 -23.22 3.88 -6.48
N ARG A 490 -23.01 5.18 -6.70
CA ARG A 490 -22.92 6.18 -5.64
C ARG A 490 -23.80 7.38 -5.94
N THR A 491 -24.47 7.89 -4.92
CA THR A 491 -25.05 9.24 -4.95
C THR A 491 -24.16 10.19 -4.17
N GLU A 492 -23.83 11.34 -4.77
CA GLU A 492 -22.95 12.36 -4.20
C GLU A 492 -23.56 13.76 -4.39
N LEU A 493 -23.17 14.68 -3.50
CA LEU A 493 -23.34 16.11 -3.71
C LEU A 493 -22.21 16.62 -4.60
N LEU A 494 -22.56 17.20 -5.74
CA LEU A 494 -21.64 17.79 -6.69
C LEU A 494 -21.79 19.31 -6.61
N CYS A 495 -20.69 20.03 -6.43
CA CYS A 495 -20.67 21.49 -6.44
C CYS A 495 -19.66 21.99 -7.47
N LEU A 496 -20.08 22.90 -8.35
CA LEU A 496 -19.29 23.50 -9.43
C LEU A 496 -19.26 25.02 -9.26
N THR A 497 -18.17 25.66 -9.66
CA THR A 497 -18.05 27.13 -9.65
C THR A 497 -18.63 27.70 -10.94
N VAL A 498 -19.49 28.71 -10.85
CA VAL A 498 -20.23 29.31 -11.97
C VAL A 498 -20.17 30.83 -11.93
N ALA A 499 -20.17 31.47 -13.10
CA ALA A 499 -20.00 32.92 -13.24
C ALA A 499 -21.21 33.75 -12.78
N THR A 500 -22.41 33.15 -12.69
CA THR A 500 -23.67 33.86 -12.37
C THR A 500 -24.58 33.00 -11.48
N PRO A 501 -25.58 33.59 -10.80
CA PRO A 501 -26.58 32.83 -10.04
C PRO A 501 -27.74 32.33 -10.92
N PHE A 502 -27.67 32.50 -12.24
CA PHE A 502 -28.77 32.19 -13.16
C PHE A 502 -28.44 30.95 -13.99
N VAL A 503 -28.50 29.79 -13.34
CA VAL A 503 -28.13 28.50 -13.93
C VAL A 503 -29.34 27.58 -14.07
N THR A 504 -29.47 26.87 -15.19
CA THR A 504 -30.38 25.73 -15.37
C THR A 504 -29.55 24.44 -15.49
N VAL A 505 -30.02 23.34 -14.89
CA VAL A 505 -29.33 22.03 -14.92
C VAL A 505 -30.29 20.94 -15.41
N HIS A 506 -29.83 20.12 -16.36
CA HIS A 506 -30.61 19.06 -17.02
C HIS A 506 -29.84 17.72 -17.04
N ASP A 507 -30.50 16.57 -17.22
CA ASP A 507 -29.85 15.32 -17.70
C ASP A 507 -29.72 15.27 -19.23
N ASP A 508 -29.07 14.21 -19.70
CA ASP A 508 -29.06 13.71 -21.07
C ASP A 508 -30.47 13.50 -21.68
N ALA A 509 -31.48 13.20 -20.86
CA ALA A 509 -32.89 13.14 -21.30
C ALA A 509 -33.59 14.52 -21.33
N GLY A 510 -32.89 15.59 -20.93
CA GLY A 510 -33.40 16.97 -20.89
C GLY A 510 -34.28 17.30 -19.69
N ALA A 511 -34.53 16.37 -18.77
CA ALA A 511 -35.34 16.63 -17.58
C ALA A 511 -34.58 17.55 -16.60
N SER A 512 -35.32 18.43 -15.91
CA SER A 512 -34.75 19.42 -15.00
C SER A 512 -34.26 18.78 -13.69
N VAL A 513 -33.12 19.25 -13.20
CA VAL A 513 -32.43 18.73 -12.02
C VAL A 513 -32.58 19.71 -10.86
N ALA A 514 -32.99 19.21 -9.69
CA ALA A 514 -32.98 19.99 -8.47
C ALA A 514 -31.55 20.46 -8.14
N ALA A 515 -31.33 21.77 -8.27
CA ALA A 515 -30.06 22.44 -8.06
C ALA A 515 -30.27 23.70 -7.22
N GLN A 516 -29.29 24.04 -6.40
CA GLN A 516 -29.22 25.31 -5.67
C GLN A 516 -27.93 26.05 -6.04
N VAL A 517 -27.94 27.38 -5.92
CA VAL A 517 -26.76 28.21 -6.20
C VAL A 517 -26.65 29.31 -5.16
N HIS A 518 -25.47 29.50 -4.60
CA HIS A 518 -25.17 30.53 -3.60
C HIS A 518 -23.78 31.10 -3.82
N ILE A 519 -23.47 32.25 -3.21
CA ILE A 519 -22.13 32.87 -3.27
C ILE A 519 -21.08 31.89 -2.70
N GLY A 520 -19.88 31.88 -3.27
CA GLY A 520 -18.75 31.10 -2.73
C GLY A 520 -18.53 31.38 -1.24
N THR A 521 -18.63 30.35 -0.41
CA THR A 521 -18.52 30.43 1.05
C THR A 521 -17.08 30.65 1.54
N ASP A 522 -16.10 30.38 0.68
CA ASP A 522 -14.68 30.20 0.97
C ASP A 522 -13.86 31.52 1.02
N PHE A 523 -14.50 32.65 0.68
CA PHE A 523 -13.96 34.02 0.53
C PHE A 523 -13.12 34.31 -0.72
N GLN A 524 -13.22 35.57 -1.17
CA GLN A 524 -12.70 36.17 -2.41
C GLN A 524 -13.35 35.68 -3.73
N GLY A 525 -14.06 36.60 -4.40
CA GLY A 525 -14.59 36.43 -5.76
C GLY A 525 -16.10 36.66 -5.88
N ASP A 526 -16.54 37.17 -7.04
CA ASP A 526 -17.96 37.34 -7.41
C ASP A 526 -18.59 36.03 -7.96
N ALA A 527 -17.90 34.90 -7.78
CA ALA A 527 -18.32 33.60 -8.30
C ALA A 527 -19.28 32.87 -7.36
N TYR A 528 -20.18 32.10 -7.96
CA TYR A 528 -21.20 31.34 -7.24
C TYR A 528 -20.88 29.85 -7.27
N ARG A 529 -21.38 29.13 -6.28
CA ARG A 529 -21.26 27.68 -6.12
C ARG A 529 -22.62 27.05 -6.43
N LEU A 530 -22.71 26.43 -7.61
CA LEU A 530 -23.85 25.62 -8.04
C LEU A 530 -23.71 24.23 -7.39
N CYS A 531 -24.65 23.82 -6.54
CA CYS A 531 -24.68 22.48 -5.94
C CYS A 531 -25.93 21.70 -6.35
N PHE A 532 -25.75 20.44 -6.78
CA PHE A 532 -26.81 19.51 -7.15
C PHE A 532 -26.43 18.07 -6.76
N VAL A 533 -27.41 17.18 -6.64
CA VAL A 533 -27.17 15.77 -6.28
C VAL A 533 -27.40 14.88 -7.50
N ARG A 534 -26.50 13.94 -7.76
CA ARG A 534 -26.70 12.89 -8.78
C ARG A 534 -26.35 11.51 -8.25
N ASN A 535 -27.14 10.54 -8.68
CA ASN A 535 -26.78 9.12 -8.63
C ASN A 535 -25.94 8.78 -9.86
N LEU A 536 -24.73 8.29 -9.64
CA LEU A 536 -23.79 7.85 -10.65
C LEU A 536 -23.78 6.30 -10.66
N PRO A 537 -24.11 5.65 -11.80
CA PRO A 537 -24.07 4.19 -11.94
C PRO A 537 -22.67 3.58 -11.68
N PRO A 538 -22.56 2.24 -11.57
CA PRO A 538 -21.27 1.54 -11.53
C PRO A 538 -20.46 1.79 -12.81
N LEU A 539 -19.15 2.05 -12.69
CA LEU A 539 -18.20 2.26 -13.81
C LEU A 539 -18.82 2.96 -15.03
N SER A 540 -19.18 4.23 -14.86
CA SER A 540 -19.98 4.95 -15.83
C SER A 540 -19.63 6.42 -15.93
N VAL A 541 -19.89 7.02 -17.09
CA VAL A 541 -20.03 8.47 -17.23
C VAL A 541 -21.52 8.81 -17.37
N SER A 542 -22.08 9.51 -16.38
CA SER A 542 -23.38 10.18 -16.52
C SER A 542 -23.19 11.54 -17.15
N VAL A 543 -24.15 12.03 -17.95
CA VAL A 543 -24.06 13.36 -18.59
C VAL A 543 -25.12 14.30 -18.00
N VAL A 544 -24.74 15.55 -17.76
CA VAL A 544 -25.67 16.63 -17.38
C VAL A 544 -25.36 17.88 -18.20
N VAL A 545 -26.36 18.71 -18.47
CA VAL A 545 -26.17 20.02 -19.13
C VAL A 545 -26.31 21.11 -18.09
N VAL A 546 -25.35 22.03 -18.05
CA VAL A 546 -25.29 23.19 -17.15
C VAL A 546 -25.29 24.46 -18.01
N ASP A 547 -26.42 25.15 -18.03
CA ASP A 547 -26.66 26.38 -18.80
C ASP A 547 -26.56 27.58 -17.85
N VAL A 548 -25.43 28.28 -17.86
CA VAL A 548 -25.16 29.51 -17.09
C VAL A 548 -25.47 30.73 -17.95
N ALA A 549 -26.36 31.61 -17.48
CA ALA A 549 -26.86 32.77 -18.25
C ALA A 549 -26.72 34.10 -17.48
N ASP A 550 -26.88 35.23 -18.17
CA ASP A 550 -26.82 36.57 -17.55
C ASP A 550 -28.13 36.99 -16.86
N LYS A 551 -29.22 36.21 -17.05
CA LYS A 551 -30.57 36.52 -16.57
C LYS A 551 -31.31 35.25 -16.17
N LYS A 552 -32.13 35.33 -15.11
CA LYS A 552 -32.94 34.20 -14.59
C LYS A 552 -33.85 33.62 -15.67
N ARG A 553 -33.80 32.29 -15.83
CA ARG A 553 -34.68 31.50 -16.71
C ARG A 553 -35.72 30.71 -15.89
N PRO A 554 -36.88 30.32 -16.47
CA PRO A 554 -37.77 29.34 -15.86
C PRO A 554 -37.04 28.01 -15.61
N GLY A 555 -37.35 27.32 -14.50
CA GLY A 555 -36.67 26.07 -14.12
C GLY A 555 -35.21 26.22 -13.66
N GLY A 556 -34.73 27.46 -13.47
CA GLY A 556 -33.40 27.71 -12.93
C GLY A 556 -33.22 27.27 -11.47
N ALA A 557 -31.98 26.99 -11.10
CA ALA A 557 -31.54 26.64 -9.76
C ALA A 557 -32.00 27.66 -8.71
N GLU A 558 -32.28 27.19 -7.51
CA GLU A 558 -32.73 28.07 -6.42
C GLU A 558 -31.56 28.93 -5.92
N HIS A 559 -31.68 30.25 -6.05
CA HIS A 559 -30.68 31.17 -5.52
C HIS A 559 -30.83 31.29 -4.00
N VAL A 560 -29.92 30.63 -3.29
CA VAL A 560 -29.91 30.52 -1.84
C VAL A 560 -29.13 31.68 -1.25
N VAL A 561 -29.82 32.47 -0.41
CA VAL A 561 -29.20 33.57 0.32
C VAL A 561 -28.22 33.03 1.36
N VAL A 562 -27.02 33.59 1.39
CA VAL A 562 -26.01 33.30 2.42
C VAL A 562 -26.25 34.21 3.62
N ARG A 563 -26.46 33.61 4.79
CA ARG A 563 -26.61 34.32 6.06
C ARG A 563 -25.33 34.29 6.87
N VAL A 564 -24.90 35.45 7.37
CA VAL A 564 -23.66 35.60 8.14
C VAL A 564 -23.98 35.82 9.61
N ILE A 565 -23.35 35.03 10.48
CA ILE A 565 -23.50 35.11 11.94
C ILE A 565 -22.12 35.20 12.59
N GLY A 566 -21.90 36.24 13.40
CA GLY A 566 -20.63 36.46 14.10
C GLY A 566 -19.55 37.13 13.21
N GLY A 567 -18.52 37.65 13.88
CA GLY A 567 -17.63 38.68 13.32
C GLY A 567 -18.28 40.08 13.34
N SER A 568 -17.49 41.11 13.59
CA SER A 568 -17.94 42.52 13.65
C SER A 568 -17.47 43.37 12.46
N ASP A 569 -16.76 42.75 11.50
CA ASP A 569 -16.04 43.44 10.45
C ASP A 569 -16.83 43.43 9.12
N GLN A 570 -17.50 44.54 8.83
CA GLN A 570 -18.28 44.71 7.61
C GLN A 570 -17.41 44.74 6.34
N ALA A 571 -16.12 45.02 6.43
CA ALA A 571 -15.22 45.07 5.28
C ALA A 571 -14.98 43.71 4.61
N ALA A 572 -15.45 42.61 5.22
CA ALA A 572 -15.32 41.25 4.72
C ALA A 572 -16.66 40.54 4.47
N LEU A 573 -17.75 41.29 4.28
CA LEU A 573 -19.04 40.81 3.78
C LEU A 573 -19.13 40.99 2.26
N SER A 574 -19.77 40.06 1.55
CA SER A 574 -20.22 40.29 0.18
C SER A 574 -21.37 41.30 0.17
N PRO A 575 -21.54 42.17 -0.86
CA PRO A 575 -22.73 43.00 -1.03
C PRO A 575 -24.06 42.22 -1.13
N GLN A 576 -23.98 40.89 -1.23
CA GLN A 576 -25.11 39.96 -1.33
C GLN A 576 -25.26 39.04 -0.09
N ASP A 577 -24.42 39.17 0.94
CA ASP A 577 -24.55 38.45 2.20
C ASP A 577 -25.64 39.10 3.09
N GLU A 578 -26.59 38.32 3.62
CA GLU A 578 -27.52 38.78 4.66
C GLU A 578 -26.88 38.67 6.05
N VAL A 579 -26.79 39.78 6.80
CA VAL A 579 -26.41 39.73 8.21
C VAL A 579 -27.61 39.25 9.05
N ALA A 580 -27.46 38.11 9.72
CA ALA A 580 -28.54 37.57 10.54
C ALA A 580 -28.65 38.33 11.89
N VAL A 581 -29.84 38.83 12.20
CA VAL A 581 -30.15 39.56 13.44
C VAL A 581 -31.18 38.76 14.24
N GLY A 582 -30.72 37.95 15.20
CA GLY A 582 -31.58 37.12 16.05
C GLY A 582 -30.85 35.92 16.63
N ASP A 583 -31.56 35.12 17.44
CA ASP A 583 -31.04 33.91 18.09
C ASP A 583 -31.26 32.63 17.25
N ASP A 584 -31.92 32.77 16.10
CA ASP A 584 -32.41 31.65 15.30
C ASP A 584 -31.32 30.92 14.48
N SER A 585 -31.22 29.62 14.75
CA SER A 585 -30.69 28.58 13.87
C SER A 585 -29.16 28.54 13.64
N PHE A 586 -28.41 28.15 14.67
CA PHE A 586 -27.11 27.47 14.52
C PHE A 586 -27.30 25.95 14.21
N ILE A 587 -28.12 25.62 13.22
CA ILE A 587 -28.49 24.23 12.87
C ILE A 587 -28.42 24.02 11.35
N LEU A 588 -27.82 22.92 10.90
CA LEU A 588 -27.97 22.40 9.53
C LEU A 588 -28.95 21.24 9.58
N SER A 589 -29.97 21.24 8.73
CA SER A 589 -31.04 20.24 8.77
C SER A 589 -31.25 19.61 7.40
N ASN A 590 -31.47 18.29 7.33
CA ASN A 590 -31.92 17.64 6.10
C ASN A 590 -33.25 16.88 6.19
N GLY A 591 -33.84 16.81 7.37
CA GLY A 591 -35.07 16.03 7.64
C GLY A 591 -34.81 14.64 8.22
N VAL A 592 -33.60 14.10 8.09
CA VAL A 592 -33.14 12.85 8.76
C VAL A 592 -32.24 13.17 9.94
N LEU A 593 -31.29 14.08 9.75
CA LEU A 593 -30.37 14.60 10.75
C LEU A 593 -30.57 16.12 10.94
N ASP A 594 -30.40 16.56 12.18
CA ASP A 594 -30.04 17.94 12.51
C ASP A 594 -28.62 17.96 13.08
N VAL A 595 -27.75 18.78 12.50
CA VAL A 595 -26.38 19.04 12.98
C VAL A 595 -26.41 20.39 13.69
N HIS A 596 -26.30 20.35 15.02
CA HIS A 596 -26.27 21.53 15.87
C HIS A 596 -24.83 22.05 15.94
N LEU A 597 -24.67 23.37 15.81
CA LEU A 597 -23.38 24.06 15.85
C LEU A 597 -23.29 24.90 17.14
N ASP A 598 -22.13 24.87 17.81
CA ASP A 598 -21.88 25.67 19.00
C ASP A 598 -21.94 27.18 18.66
N ARG A 599 -22.69 27.93 19.47
CA ARG A 599 -22.93 29.37 19.26
C ARG A 599 -21.68 30.25 19.39
N LYS A 600 -20.59 29.75 19.98
CA LYS A 600 -19.30 30.48 20.12
C LYS A 600 -18.33 30.23 18.96
N THR A 601 -18.20 28.96 18.56
CA THR A 601 -17.17 28.49 17.61
C THR A 601 -17.71 28.15 16.23
N GLY A 602 -19.02 27.95 16.08
CA GLY A 602 -19.65 27.49 14.83
C GLY A 602 -19.34 26.02 14.46
N LEU A 603 -18.54 25.31 15.27
CA LEU A 603 -18.21 23.90 15.07
C LEU A 603 -19.35 22.99 15.55
N ILE A 604 -19.35 21.73 15.13
CA ILE A 604 -20.38 20.75 15.53
C ILE A 604 -20.40 20.60 17.06
N GLU A 605 -21.59 20.70 17.65
CA GLU A 605 -21.85 20.42 19.07
C GLU A 605 -22.49 19.04 19.25
N SER A 606 -23.55 18.76 18.48
CA SER A 606 -24.26 17.48 18.51
C SER A 606 -24.94 17.17 17.17
N ILE A 607 -25.27 15.89 16.98
CA ILE A 607 -25.98 15.39 15.81
C ILE A 607 -27.23 14.65 16.32
N VAL A 608 -28.40 15.10 15.89
CA VAL A 608 -29.72 14.54 16.26
C VAL A 608 -30.27 13.73 15.11
N ASP A 609 -30.54 12.44 15.34
CA ASP A 609 -31.30 11.61 14.42
C ASP A 609 -32.80 11.82 14.65
N ARG A 610 -33.47 12.49 13.71
CA ARG A 610 -34.90 12.83 13.80
C ARG A 610 -35.81 11.60 13.81
N ALA A 611 -35.43 10.52 13.13
CA ALA A 611 -36.30 9.36 12.95
C ALA A 611 -36.49 8.57 14.26
N ALA A 612 -35.47 8.56 15.13
CA ALA A 612 -35.51 7.91 16.43
C ALA A 612 -35.47 8.88 17.61
N ASN A 613 -35.41 10.19 17.35
CA ASN A 613 -35.18 11.24 18.34
C ASN A 613 -33.92 11.01 19.20
N VAL A 614 -32.82 10.54 18.58
CA VAL A 614 -31.57 10.21 19.26
C VAL A 614 -30.54 11.32 19.03
N THR A 615 -30.32 12.15 20.05
CA THR A 615 -29.16 13.05 20.10
C THR A 615 -27.89 12.27 20.44
N THR A 616 -26.83 12.51 19.69
CA THR A 616 -25.46 12.11 20.03
C THR A 616 -24.61 13.37 20.16
N GLN A 617 -23.88 13.50 21.27
CA GLN A 617 -22.95 14.61 21.46
C GLN A 617 -21.72 14.38 20.58
N VAL A 618 -21.31 15.38 19.81
CA VAL A 618 -20.17 15.33 18.88
C VAL A 618 -19.43 16.66 18.94
N GLY A 619 -18.96 17.01 20.14
CA GLY A 619 -18.32 18.29 20.43
C GLY A 619 -16.99 18.43 19.70
N GLN A 620 -17.04 19.03 18.51
CA GLN A 620 -15.92 19.26 17.60
C GLN A 620 -15.11 20.46 18.07
N ARG A 621 -13.81 20.27 18.31
CA ARG A 621 -12.93 21.30 18.88
C ARG A 621 -11.56 21.28 18.22
N LEU A 622 -11.13 22.41 17.67
CA LEU A 622 -9.73 22.62 17.28
C LEU A 622 -8.87 22.88 18.53
N ARG A 623 -7.72 22.21 18.57
CA ARG A 623 -6.75 22.22 19.68
C ARG A 623 -5.32 22.17 19.12
N GLN A 624 -4.33 22.50 19.94
CA GLN A 624 -2.92 22.38 19.56
C GLN A 624 -2.02 21.86 20.68
N TYR A 625 -1.08 20.99 20.34
CA TYR A 625 0.02 20.61 21.23
C TYR A 625 1.21 21.59 21.09
N SER A 626 1.98 21.75 22.16
CA SER A 626 3.24 22.49 22.22
C SER A 626 4.44 21.53 22.20
N THR A 627 5.52 21.87 21.50
CA THR A 627 6.74 21.03 21.47
C THR A 627 8.03 21.79 21.13
N SER A 628 9.03 21.69 22.00
CA SER A 628 10.44 22.01 21.71
C SER A 628 11.32 20.82 21.29
N ARG A 629 10.79 19.58 21.28
CA ARG A 629 11.60 18.34 21.15
C ARG A 629 11.14 17.33 20.08
N GLY A 630 9.95 17.52 19.50
CA GLY A 630 9.42 16.75 18.37
C GLY A 630 9.98 17.23 17.03
N GLY A 631 9.92 16.36 16.02
CA GLY A 631 10.44 16.58 14.67
C GLY A 631 9.70 15.73 13.65
N ALA A 632 10.31 15.45 12.50
CA ALA A 632 9.66 14.76 11.38
C ALA A 632 9.10 13.37 11.74
N TYR A 633 9.84 12.62 12.56
CA TYR A 633 9.49 11.26 12.99
C TYR A 633 8.75 11.28 14.33
N LEU A 634 9.29 12.03 15.29
CA LEU A 634 8.88 11.98 16.69
C LEU A 634 7.78 13.00 17.03
N PHE A 635 6.74 12.52 17.72
CA PHE A 635 5.76 13.36 18.41
C PHE A 635 6.11 13.38 19.91
N ARG A 636 6.31 14.59 20.45
CA ARG A 636 6.78 14.82 21.84
C ARG A 636 6.07 16.06 22.42
N PRO A 637 4.77 15.95 22.75
CA PRO A 637 4.02 17.06 23.32
C PRO A 637 4.51 17.37 24.74
N GLU A 638 4.49 18.66 25.10
CA GLU A 638 4.89 19.14 26.43
C GLU A 638 3.76 19.08 27.47
N GLY A 639 2.52 18.87 27.02
CA GLY A 639 1.30 18.75 27.84
C GLY A 639 0.13 18.21 27.02
N ASP A 640 -1.11 18.31 27.54
CA ASP A 640 -2.31 18.05 26.74
C ASP A 640 -2.61 19.22 25.78
N ALA A 641 -3.43 18.98 24.75
CA ALA A 641 -3.68 19.96 23.69
C ALA A 641 -4.48 21.20 24.19
N GLU A 642 -3.81 22.35 24.11
CA GLU A 642 -4.33 23.67 24.44
C GLU A 642 -5.46 24.08 23.49
N HIS A 643 -6.33 24.99 23.94
CA HIS A 643 -7.30 25.63 23.03
C HIS A 643 -6.57 26.62 22.12
N ILE A 644 -6.87 26.58 20.83
CA ILE A 644 -6.48 27.66 19.91
C ILE A 644 -7.49 28.79 20.15
N ASP A 645 -7.03 29.93 20.68
CA ASP A 645 -7.88 31.14 20.72
C ASP A 645 -8.00 31.72 19.32
N THR A 646 -9.20 31.63 18.78
CA THR A 646 -9.57 32.04 17.42
C THR A 646 -10.46 33.27 17.41
N GLY A 647 -10.68 33.90 18.57
CA GLY A 647 -11.71 34.92 18.76
C GLY A 647 -13.13 34.39 18.54
N ARG A 648 -14.08 35.30 18.30
CA ARG A 648 -15.47 34.94 17.96
C ARG A 648 -15.53 34.44 16.52
N ALA A 649 -16.06 33.24 16.32
CA ALA A 649 -16.25 32.68 14.98
C ALA A 649 -17.14 33.55 14.10
N ARG A 650 -16.89 33.49 12.79
CA ARG A 650 -17.79 33.98 11.73
C ARG A 650 -18.29 32.78 10.95
N VAL A 651 -19.61 32.59 10.92
CA VAL A 651 -20.27 31.48 10.23
C VAL A 651 -21.08 32.02 9.06
N ARG A 652 -20.81 31.52 7.85
CA ARG A 652 -21.64 31.75 6.65
C ARG A 652 -22.50 30.51 6.44
N LEU A 653 -23.82 30.66 6.49
CA LEU A 653 -24.81 29.60 6.33
C LEU A 653 -25.55 29.75 5.00
N ALA A 654 -25.55 28.71 4.18
CA ALA A 654 -26.44 28.57 3.03
C ALA A 654 -27.43 27.44 3.33
N ARG A 655 -28.74 27.69 3.19
CA ARG A 655 -29.79 26.66 3.33
C ARG A 655 -30.68 26.63 2.11
N GLY A 656 -30.69 25.51 1.39
CA GLY A 656 -31.45 25.37 0.14
C GLY A 656 -32.06 24.00 -0.07
N PRO A 657 -32.70 23.75 -1.22
CA PRO A 657 -33.43 22.51 -1.52
C PRO A 657 -32.54 21.27 -1.71
N VAL A 658 -31.23 21.43 -1.85
CA VAL A 658 -30.25 20.35 -2.13
C VAL A 658 -29.34 20.08 -0.95
N SER A 659 -28.84 21.10 -0.27
CA SER A 659 -28.02 20.98 0.94
C SER A 659 -28.14 22.17 1.88
N ASP A 660 -27.92 21.92 3.17
CA ASP A 660 -27.53 22.95 4.13
C ASP A 660 -26.00 22.91 4.27
N SER A 661 -25.36 24.08 4.25
CA SER A 661 -23.91 24.24 4.24
C SER A 661 -23.49 25.35 5.21
N ALA A 662 -22.47 25.10 6.03
CA ALA A 662 -21.79 26.10 6.84
C ALA A 662 -20.32 26.25 6.43
N ALA A 663 -19.82 27.48 6.39
CA ALA A 663 -18.39 27.76 6.42
C ALA A 663 -18.05 28.62 7.63
N VAL A 664 -17.11 28.14 8.43
CA VAL A 664 -16.79 28.63 9.77
C VAL A 664 -15.36 29.18 9.72
N THR A 665 -15.21 30.50 9.79
CA THR A 665 -13.89 31.16 9.96
C THR A 665 -13.55 31.26 11.43
N LEU A 666 -12.39 30.74 11.82
CA LEU A 666 -11.85 30.69 13.17
C LEU A 666 -10.41 31.19 13.14
N GLY A 667 -10.21 32.51 13.29
CA GLY A 667 -8.92 33.15 13.07
C GLY A 667 -8.40 32.90 11.63
N ASN A 668 -7.27 32.21 11.51
CA ASN A 668 -6.66 31.78 10.24
C ASN A 668 -7.05 30.36 9.79
N GLN A 669 -7.99 29.71 10.49
CA GLN A 669 -8.52 28.38 10.21
C GLN A 669 -9.90 28.49 9.54
N VAL A 670 -10.23 27.58 8.61
CA VAL A 670 -11.59 27.48 8.04
C VAL A 670 -12.10 26.04 8.12
N VAL A 671 -13.35 25.86 8.53
CA VAL A 671 -14.03 24.56 8.55
C VAL A 671 -15.34 24.66 7.76
N HIS A 672 -15.52 23.80 6.79
CA HIS A 672 -16.76 23.66 6.02
C HIS A 672 -17.52 22.44 6.51
N ILE A 673 -18.84 22.54 6.61
CA ILE A 673 -19.74 21.47 7.06
C ILE A 673 -20.91 21.42 6.07
N ASP A 674 -21.02 20.36 5.27
CA ASP A 674 -22.08 20.18 4.28
C ASP A 674 -23.00 19.00 4.65
N LEU A 675 -24.32 19.22 4.55
CA LEU A 675 -25.38 18.25 4.89
C LEU A 675 -26.42 18.17 3.75
N VAL A 676 -26.46 17.03 3.05
CA VAL A 676 -27.33 16.80 1.88
C VAL A 676 -28.78 16.58 2.31
N LYS A 677 -29.76 17.19 1.62
CA LYS A 677 -31.21 17.05 1.89
C LYS A 677 -31.72 15.61 1.73
N ALA A 678 -32.77 15.24 2.47
CA ALA A 678 -33.35 13.88 2.46
C ALA A 678 -34.07 13.46 1.16
N SER A 679 -34.09 14.31 0.14
CA SER A 679 -34.39 13.93 -1.25
C SER A 679 -33.30 13.02 -1.85
N ALA A 680 -32.07 13.06 -1.32
CA ALA A 680 -31.03 12.08 -1.62
C ALA A 680 -31.29 10.75 -0.88
N PRO A 681 -30.80 9.59 -1.39
CA PRO A 681 -30.96 8.30 -0.73
C PRO A 681 -30.49 8.35 0.73
N ALA A 682 -31.19 7.64 1.63
CA ALA A 682 -30.97 7.73 3.09
C ALA A 682 -29.51 7.52 3.52
N MET A 683 -28.75 6.70 2.78
CA MET A 683 -27.31 6.49 2.98
C MET A 683 -26.43 7.74 2.80
N VAL A 684 -26.88 8.75 2.05
CA VAL A 684 -26.19 10.03 1.81
C VAL A 684 -26.66 11.08 2.82
N ALA A 685 -27.97 11.16 3.07
CA ALA A 685 -28.56 12.04 4.09
C ALA A 685 -28.09 11.72 5.53
N ARG A 686 -27.49 10.54 5.76
CA ARG A 686 -26.90 10.15 7.05
C ARG A 686 -25.39 10.43 7.17
N ARG A 687 -24.82 11.26 6.28
CA ARG A 687 -23.41 11.68 6.31
C ARG A 687 -23.31 13.18 6.55
N VAL A 688 -22.42 13.59 7.44
CA VAL A 688 -21.95 14.99 7.53
C VAL A 688 -20.58 15.06 6.86
N HIS A 689 -20.46 15.86 5.81
CA HIS A 689 -19.17 16.12 5.16
C HIS A 689 -18.50 17.29 5.88
N VAL A 690 -17.23 17.14 6.28
CA VAL A 690 -16.45 18.20 6.90
C VAL A 690 -15.13 18.40 6.17
N ARG A 691 -14.82 19.62 5.73
CA ARG A 691 -13.52 19.98 5.13
C ARG A 691 -12.81 21.02 5.99
N PHE A 692 -11.66 20.64 6.52
CA PHE A 692 -10.75 21.52 7.25
C PHE A 692 -9.73 22.15 6.30
N LEU A 693 -9.50 23.45 6.44
CA LEU A 693 -8.37 24.20 5.88
C LEU A 693 -7.64 24.83 7.09
N VAL A 694 -6.58 24.15 7.56
CA VAL A 694 -5.91 24.51 8.82
C VAL A 694 -4.45 24.89 8.63
N ARG A 695 -3.93 25.77 9.49
CA ARG A 695 -2.55 26.25 9.51
C ARG A 695 -1.94 26.04 10.88
N SER A 696 -0.68 25.62 10.94
CA SER A 696 0.04 25.43 12.20
C SER A 696 1.11 26.49 12.41
N ASP A 697 1.08 27.13 13.58
CA ASP A 697 2.17 28.01 14.02
C ASP A 697 3.44 27.19 14.33
N ALA A 698 4.58 27.88 14.42
CA ALA A 698 5.86 27.23 14.69
C ALA A 698 5.88 26.56 16.08
N ASN A 699 6.38 25.32 16.14
CA ASN A 699 6.37 24.46 17.32
C ASN A 699 4.98 24.13 17.90
N ARG A 700 3.97 24.16 17.03
CA ARG A 700 2.61 23.66 17.30
C ARG A 700 2.28 22.44 16.46
N GLU A 701 1.36 21.62 16.97
CA GLU A 701 0.77 20.50 16.26
C GLU A 701 -0.76 20.56 16.43
N VAL A 702 -1.47 20.91 15.36
CA VAL A 702 -2.91 21.19 15.33
C VAL A 702 -3.71 19.90 15.19
N VAL A 703 -4.72 19.74 16.03
CA VAL A 703 -5.57 18.55 16.11
C VAL A 703 -7.06 18.94 16.17
N VAL A 704 -7.93 18.05 15.71
CA VAL A 704 -9.38 18.11 15.98
C VAL A 704 -9.78 17.03 16.96
N ARG A 705 -10.48 17.43 18.04
CA ARG A 705 -11.17 16.53 18.97
C ARG A 705 -12.64 16.45 18.61
N PHE A 706 -13.19 15.25 18.74
CA PHE A 706 -14.62 14.98 18.83
C PHE A 706 -14.88 14.41 20.22
N ASP A 707 -15.36 15.24 21.14
CA ASP A 707 -15.78 14.81 22.48
C ASP A 707 -17.25 14.33 22.43
N THR A 708 -17.51 13.06 22.71
CA THR A 708 -18.84 12.43 22.62
C THR A 708 -19.33 11.87 23.95
N ASP A 709 -20.63 11.60 24.03
CA ASP A 709 -21.26 10.89 25.14
C ASP A 709 -21.34 9.36 24.93
N LEU A 710 -20.57 8.79 23.99
CA LEU A 710 -20.49 7.34 23.79
C LEU A 710 -19.70 6.66 24.92
N ALA A 711 -20.28 5.62 25.49
CA ALA A 711 -19.72 4.86 26.62
C ALA A 711 -18.62 3.86 26.20
N THR A 712 -17.56 4.33 25.52
CA THR A 712 -16.55 3.46 24.89
C THR A 712 -15.48 2.91 25.86
N GLY A 713 -15.41 3.42 27.09
CA GLY A 713 -14.30 3.16 28.01
C GLY A 713 -12.96 3.51 27.36
N THR A 714 -11.92 2.71 27.58
CA THR A 714 -10.61 2.91 26.92
C THR A 714 -10.57 2.47 25.44
N THR A 715 -11.66 1.98 24.84
CA THR A 715 -11.64 1.44 23.48
C THR A 715 -11.91 2.53 22.42
N PHE A 716 -11.13 2.49 21.34
CA PHE A 716 -11.37 3.18 20.07
C PHE A 716 -10.87 2.28 18.92
N TYR A 717 -11.00 2.71 17.66
CA TYR A 717 -10.46 1.99 16.50
C TYR A 717 -9.74 2.95 15.56
N SER A 718 -8.64 2.51 14.93
CA SER A 718 -7.98 3.21 13.84
C SER A 718 -7.94 2.32 12.59
N ASN A 719 -8.10 2.91 11.41
CA ASN A 719 -8.02 2.17 10.15
C ASN A 719 -6.55 1.97 9.74
N ASP A 720 -6.14 0.72 9.50
CA ASP A 720 -4.77 0.33 9.14
C ASP A 720 -4.49 0.36 7.62
N GLY A 721 -5.42 0.93 6.84
CA GLY A 721 -5.47 0.88 5.39
C GLY A 721 -6.59 -0.04 4.91
N ALA A 722 -6.73 -1.24 5.49
CA ALA A 722 -7.74 -2.22 5.08
C ALA A 722 -8.92 -2.26 6.05
N ASP A 723 -8.66 -2.22 7.36
CA ASP A 723 -9.61 -2.58 8.40
C ASP A 723 -9.50 -1.71 9.66
N PHE A 724 -10.59 -1.59 10.41
CA PHE A 724 -10.66 -0.82 11.65
C PHE A 724 -10.10 -1.62 12.84
N VAL A 725 -8.79 -1.57 13.04
CA VAL A 725 -8.08 -2.25 14.12
C VAL A 725 -8.48 -1.67 15.48
N ARG A 726 -8.84 -2.56 16.42
CA ARG A 726 -9.22 -2.17 17.79
C ARG A 726 -8.00 -1.66 18.56
N ARG A 727 -8.11 -0.45 19.12
CA ARG A 727 -7.11 0.19 19.97
C ARG A 727 -7.61 0.30 21.41
N ARG A 728 -6.68 0.35 22.37
CA ARG A 728 -6.91 0.59 23.80
C ARG A 728 -6.05 1.78 24.23
N TYR A 729 -6.71 2.83 24.72
CA TYR A 729 -6.06 3.95 25.39
C TYR A 729 -5.51 3.50 26.74
N ASP A 730 -4.35 4.05 27.10
CA ASP A 730 -3.63 3.75 28.32
C ASP A 730 -3.04 5.05 28.89
N ALA A 731 -3.65 5.54 29.98
CA ALA A 731 -3.25 6.76 30.64
C ALA A 731 -1.89 6.67 31.36
N ALA A 732 -1.32 5.47 31.53
CA ALA A 732 0.03 5.30 32.06
C ALA A 732 1.13 5.50 30.99
N LYS A 733 0.75 5.64 29.70
CA LYS A 733 1.67 5.99 28.62
C LYS A 733 1.72 7.50 28.39
N GLN A 734 2.84 7.95 27.84
CA GLN A 734 2.94 9.25 27.17
C GLN A 734 1.85 9.39 26.10
N ILE A 735 1.38 10.61 25.85
CA ILE A 735 0.32 10.93 24.87
C ILE A 735 0.64 10.32 23.49
N ALA A 736 1.88 10.49 23.02
CA ALA A 736 2.37 9.93 21.76
C ALA A 736 2.33 8.38 21.69
N GLY A 737 2.29 7.68 22.83
CA GLY A 737 2.20 6.22 22.93
C GLY A 737 0.77 5.66 22.85
N ASN A 738 -0.22 6.54 22.73
CA ASN A 738 -1.60 6.22 22.41
C ASN A 738 -2.00 6.60 20.97
N TYR A 739 -1.10 7.26 20.22
CA TYR A 739 -1.31 7.58 18.82
C TYR A 739 -1.02 6.37 17.91
N TYR A 740 -1.86 6.21 16.89
CA TYR A 740 -1.76 5.18 15.85
C TYR A 740 -2.00 5.81 14.47
N PRO A 741 -1.61 5.17 13.35
CA PRO A 741 -2.07 5.60 12.05
C PRO A 741 -3.58 5.38 11.87
N ALA A 742 -4.22 6.34 11.21
CA ALA A 742 -5.54 6.23 10.60
C ALA A 742 -5.39 6.52 9.10
N VAL A 743 -5.30 5.49 8.27
CA VAL A 743 -5.01 5.60 6.83
C VAL A 743 -6.18 6.17 6.04
N SER A 744 -7.39 5.69 6.32
CA SER A 744 -8.65 6.24 5.79
C SER A 744 -9.74 6.43 6.87
N GLY A 745 -9.39 6.43 8.17
CA GLY A 745 -10.34 6.82 9.23
C GLY A 745 -10.09 6.32 10.66
N GLY A 746 -10.99 6.72 11.56
CA GLY A 746 -11.03 6.34 12.99
C GLY A 746 -12.47 6.26 13.51
N ARG A 747 -12.69 5.56 14.63
CA ARG A 747 -14.06 5.19 15.07
C ARG A 747 -14.20 5.01 16.58
N LEU A 748 -15.36 5.41 17.10
CA LEU A 748 -15.85 5.12 18.45
C LEU A 748 -17.11 4.24 18.39
N GLN A 749 -17.30 3.39 19.39
CA GLN A 749 -18.48 2.53 19.50
C GLN A 749 -18.76 2.18 20.96
N ASP A 750 -20.02 2.31 21.39
CA ASP A 750 -20.54 1.72 22.62
C ASP A 750 -21.50 0.55 22.29
N ARG A 751 -22.34 0.10 23.24
CA ARG A 751 -23.28 -1.02 23.00
C ARG A 751 -24.43 -0.67 22.06
N ALA A 752 -24.81 0.61 21.98
CA ALA A 752 -25.99 1.08 21.26
C ALA A 752 -25.66 2.03 20.10
N ARG A 753 -24.54 2.76 20.17
CA ARG A 753 -24.21 3.82 19.21
C ARG A 753 -22.78 3.70 18.66
N ARG A 754 -22.56 4.27 17.49
CA ARG A 754 -21.27 4.33 16.80
C ARG A 754 -21.05 5.71 16.18
N LEU A 755 -19.82 6.22 16.27
CA LEU A 755 -19.34 7.37 15.52
C LEU A 755 -18.20 6.90 14.63
N THR A 756 -18.38 6.95 13.31
CA THR A 756 -17.36 6.59 12.33
C THR A 756 -16.92 7.83 11.57
N VAL A 757 -15.61 8.09 11.50
CA VAL A 757 -15.02 9.22 10.77
C VAL A 757 -14.07 8.64 9.71
N ALA A 758 -14.49 8.70 8.44
CA ALA A 758 -13.62 8.36 7.31
C ALA A 758 -12.82 9.59 6.87
N THR A 759 -11.52 9.46 6.61
CA THR A 759 -10.62 10.56 6.23
C THR A 759 -10.18 10.42 4.77
N GLY A 760 -9.98 11.55 4.07
CA GLY A 760 -9.49 11.58 2.68
C GLY A 760 -7.96 11.55 2.52
N HIS A 761 -7.24 11.23 3.59
CA HIS A 761 -5.84 10.80 3.62
C HIS A 761 -5.45 10.37 5.05
N THR A 762 -4.24 9.85 5.19
CA THR A 762 -3.69 9.37 6.46
C THR A 762 -3.48 10.50 7.48
N SER A 763 -3.81 10.25 8.74
CA SER A 763 -3.45 11.12 9.87
C SER A 763 -3.10 10.29 11.11
N GLY A 764 -2.39 10.87 12.08
CA GLY A 764 -2.28 10.31 13.42
C GLY A 764 -3.61 10.42 14.17
N VAL A 765 -4.08 9.32 14.77
CA VAL A 765 -5.31 9.26 15.56
C VAL A 765 -5.07 8.72 16.97
N THR A 766 -5.82 9.24 17.94
CA THR A 766 -5.98 8.66 19.29
C THR A 766 -7.45 8.78 19.73
N GLY A 767 -7.82 8.19 20.86
CA GLY A 767 -9.18 8.26 21.38
C GLY A 767 -9.37 7.47 22.68
N GLY A 768 -10.62 7.32 23.09
CA GLY A 768 -11.02 6.71 24.36
C GLY A 768 -11.79 7.69 25.25
N HIS A 769 -12.52 7.16 26.22
CA HIS A 769 -13.39 7.91 27.14
C HIS A 769 -14.36 8.85 26.42
N GLY A 770 -15.00 8.36 25.35
CA GLY A 770 -15.89 9.15 24.50
C GLY A 770 -15.19 10.15 23.55
N ARG A 771 -13.87 10.34 23.64
CA ARG A 771 -13.09 11.21 22.74
C ARG A 771 -12.53 10.44 21.55
N LEU A 772 -12.53 11.08 20.38
CA LEU A 772 -11.70 10.72 19.22
C LEU A 772 -10.91 11.97 18.80
N GLU A 773 -9.64 11.82 18.45
CA GLU A 773 -8.75 12.93 18.11
C GLU A 773 -7.90 12.60 16.89
N PHE A 774 -7.90 13.49 15.89
CA PHE A 774 -7.04 13.40 14.71
C PHE A 774 -6.07 14.59 14.65
N MET A 775 -4.79 14.32 14.42
CA MET A 775 -3.78 15.35 14.19
C MET A 775 -3.79 15.76 12.72
N LEU A 776 -4.05 17.04 12.46
CA LEU A 776 -4.28 17.59 11.11
C LEU A 776 -3.02 18.20 10.49
N HIS A 777 -2.15 18.82 11.29
CA HIS A 777 -0.97 19.55 10.80
C HIS A 777 0.08 19.67 11.91
N ARG A 778 1.36 19.62 11.53
CA ARG A 778 2.52 19.83 12.42
C ARG A 778 3.45 20.87 11.77
N ASN A 779 4.02 21.80 12.53
CA ASN A 779 5.04 22.75 12.06
C ASN A 779 6.11 22.92 13.15
N LEU A 780 7.35 22.55 12.85
CA LEU A 780 8.37 22.17 13.85
C LEU A 780 9.73 22.80 13.51
N ALA A 781 10.23 23.65 14.40
CA ALA A 781 11.44 24.46 14.21
C ALA A 781 12.76 23.73 14.50
N GLN A 782 12.70 22.43 14.86
CA GLN A 782 13.88 21.60 15.19
C GLN A 782 13.87 20.23 14.48
N ASP A 783 15.06 19.65 14.40
CA ASP A 783 15.33 18.25 14.02
C ASP A 783 15.23 17.35 15.28
N ASP A 784 14.69 16.13 15.15
CA ASP A 784 14.52 15.17 16.26
C ASP A 784 15.70 14.17 16.40
N GLY A 785 16.78 14.40 15.66
CA GLY A 785 18.02 13.63 15.75
C GLY A 785 18.01 12.30 14.97
N ARG A 786 16.99 12.00 14.16
CA ARG A 786 16.88 10.74 13.38
C ARG A 786 17.47 10.77 11.98
N GLY A 787 18.49 11.60 11.76
CA GLY A 787 19.34 11.56 10.55
C GLY A 787 18.94 12.53 9.44
N LEU A 788 17.65 12.91 9.37
CA LEU A 788 17.13 13.96 8.48
C LEU A 788 18.02 15.22 8.51
N GLY A 789 18.27 15.76 9.70
CA GLY A 789 19.22 16.86 9.93
C GLY A 789 18.64 18.26 9.64
N GLN A 790 17.31 18.40 9.57
CA GLN A 790 16.63 19.66 9.31
C GLN A 790 15.25 19.73 10.02
N PRO A 791 14.75 20.94 10.32
CA PRO A 791 13.38 21.13 10.80
C PRO A 791 12.32 20.85 9.73
N ILE A 792 11.06 20.74 10.19
CA ILE A 792 9.85 20.68 9.35
C ILE A 792 9.12 22.02 9.48
N ILE A 793 9.68 23.05 8.83
CA ILE A 793 9.03 24.36 8.70
C ILE A 793 8.00 24.22 7.58
N ASP A 794 6.74 24.00 7.95
CA ASP A 794 5.62 23.83 7.02
C ASP A 794 4.56 24.90 7.32
N GLN A 795 4.38 25.83 6.39
CA GLN A 795 3.39 26.89 6.44
C GLN A 795 2.26 26.68 5.41
N THR A 796 2.26 25.55 4.70
CA THR A 796 1.21 25.22 3.73
C THR A 796 -0.08 24.87 4.49
N PRO A 797 -1.26 25.32 4.04
CA PRO A 797 -2.49 24.99 4.75
C PRO A 797 -2.86 23.53 4.50
N ALA A 798 -3.00 22.74 5.57
CA ALA A 798 -3.43 21.36 5.49
C ALA A 798 -4.92 21.29 5.16
N ILE A 799 -5.25 20.61 4.06
CA ILE A 799 -6.62 20.42 3.57
C ILE A 799 -7.06 18.99 3.89
N VAL A 800 -7.82 18.83 4.97
CA VAL A 800 -8.26 17.52 5.47
C VAL A 800 -9.77 17.37 5.27
N THR A 801 -10.17 16.35 4.51
CA THR A 801 -11.58 16.01 4.27
C THR A 801 -11.99 14.84 5.15
N MET A 802 -13.17 14.93 5.77
CA MET A 802 -13.75 13.91 6.61
C MET A 802 -15.23 13.67 6.25
N ARG A 803 -15.67 12.40 6.33
CA ARG A 803 -17.09 12.04 6.36
C ARG A 803 -17.41 11.46 7.73
N ILE A 804 -18.28 12.15 8.46
CA ILE A 804 -18.75 11.76 9.79
C ILE A 804 -20.09 11.06 9.66
N VAL A 805 -20.23 9.91 10.30
CA VAL A 805 -21.44 9.10 10.35
C VAL A 805 -21.74 8.74 11.80
N VAL A 806 -22.99 8.97 12.23
CA VAL A 806 -23.53 8.54 13.53
C VAL A 806 -24.56 7.44 13.28
N GLU A 807 -24.46 6.37 14.06
CA GLU A 807 -25.35 5.20 14.01
C GLU A 807 -25.90 4.90 15.40
N SER A 808 -27.11 4.36 15.44
CA SER A 808 -27.77 3.89 16.67
C SER A 808 -28.57 2.63 16.41
N THR A 809 -28.46 1.63 17.27
CA THR A 809 -29.29 0.41 17.23
C THR A 809 -30.78 0.71 17.38
N GLY A 810 -31.15 1.85 17.96
CA GLY A 810 -32.53 2.34 18.04
C GLY A 810 -33.02 3.12 16.81
N SER A 811 -32.23 3.20 15.73
CA SER A 811 -32.57 3.97 14.53
C SER A 811 -32.08 3.31 13.24
N PHE A 812 -30.76 3.24 13.09
CA PHE A 812 -30.08 2.94 11.84
C PHE A 812 -28.62 2.59 12.14
N VAL A 813 -28.17 1.48 11.58
CA VAL A 813 -26.78 1.00 11.67
C VAL A 813 -26.32 0.69 10.25
N PHE A 814 -25.11 1.09 9.87
CA PHE A 814 -24.58 0.74 8.56
C PHE A 814 -24.22 -0.76 8.52
N PRO A 815 -24.60 -1.49 7.45
CA PRO A 815 -23.99 -2.76 7.09
C PRO A 815 -22.46 -2.63 7.06
N ALA A 816 -21.74 -3.67 7.47
CA ALA A 816 -20.31 -3.57 7.79
C ALA A 816 -19.44 -3.09 6.61
N ASP A 817 -19.80 -3.46 5.38
CA ASP A 817 -19.16 -3.01 4.13
C ASP A 817 -19.25 -1.49 3.92
N GLN A 818 -20.30 -0.83 4.43
CA GLN A 818 -20.54 0.59 4.15
C GLN A 818 -19.47 1.51 4.73
N HIS A 819 -18.79 1.08 5.80
CA HIS A 819 -17.66 1.82 6.40
C HIS A 819 -16.46 1.85 5.46
N ARG A 820 -16.08 0.70 4.88
CA ARG A 820 -15.04 0.62 3.85
C ARG A 820 -15.47 1.37 2.59
N ARG A 821 -16.74 1.26 2.18
CA ARG A 821 -17.32 2.02 1.07
C ARG A 821 -17.25 3.54 1.27
N GLN A 822 -17.41 4.06 2.49
CA GLN A 822 -17.22 5.50 2.75
C GLN A 822 -15.77 5.94 2.56
N ALA A 823 -14.80 5.14 3.05
CA ALA A 823 -13.37 5.40 2.85
C ALA A 823 -13.01 5.42 1.35
N PHE A 824 -13.33 4.36 0.61
CA PHE A 824 -13.10 4.30 -0.85
C PHE A 824 -13.71 5.50 -1.60
N ALA A 825 -14.93 5.91 -1.25
CA ALA A 825 -15.59 7.04 -1.89
C ALA A 825 -15.05 8.41 -1.42
N CYS A 826 -14.23 8.49 -0.35
CA CYS A 826 -13.41 9.66 -0.03
C CYS A 826 -12.12 9.66 -0.86
N ASP A 827 -11.45 8.51 -0.92
CA ASP A 827 -10.17 8.34 -1.62
C ASP A 827 -10.30 8.40 -3.15
N THR A 828 -11.50 8.16 -3.72
CA THR A 828 -11.74 8.16 -5.18
C THR A 828 -12.94 9.05 -5.60
N PRO A 829 -12.82 10.39 -5.56
CA PRO A 829 -13.90 11.30 -5.97
C PRO A 829 -14.34 11.13 -7.44
N PRO A 830 -15.53 11.63 -7.85
CA PRO A 830 -15.92 11.64 -9.26
C PRO A 830 -14.97 12.49 -10.12
N VAL A 831 -14.61 11.99 -11.30
CA VAL A 831 -13.89 12.81 -12.30
C VAL A 831 -14.91 13.59 -13.11
N VAL A 832 -14.73 14.91 -13.22
CA VAL A 832 -15.63 15.82 -13.93
C VAL A 832 -15.00 16.23 -15.26
N LEU A 833 -15.70 15.94 -16.35
CA LEU A 833 -15.42 16.42 -17.70
C LEU A 833 -16.35 17.58 -18.03
N VAL A 834 -15.89 18.57 -18.79
CA VAL A 834 -16.71 19.68 -19.29
C VAL A 834 -16.35 19.97 -20.75
N GLY A 835 -17.35 20.19 -21.60
CA GLY A 835 -17.17 20.59 -22.99
C GLY A 835 -18.36 21.37 -23.54
N ASN A 836 -18.22 21.90 -24.75
CA ASN A 836 -19.31 22.58 -25.49
C ASN A 836 -20.03 21.64 -26.48
N VAL A 837 -19.43 20.49 -26.80
CA VAL A 837 -19.98 19.41 -27.64
C VAL A 837 -20.90 18.47 -26.86
N ALA A 838 -21.70 17.69 -27.59
CA ALA A 838 -22.48 16.60 -27.00
C ALA A 838 -21.56 15.49 -26.44
N MET A 839 -21.98 14.91 -25.31
CA MET A 839 -21.39 13.70 -24.74
C MET A 839 -22.48 12.64 -24.62
N ARG A 840 -22.16 11.38 -24.96
CA ARG A 840 -23.05 10.23 -24.72
C ARG A 840 -22.78 9.63 -23.33
N PRO A 841 -23.81 9.25 -22.56
CA PRO A 841 -23.61 8.45 -21.35
C PRO A 841 -22.96 7.11 -21.66
N VAL A 842 -22.12 6.60 -20.75
CA VAL A 842 -21.36 5.36 -20.94
C VAL A 842 -21.43 4.51 -19.67
N ARG A 843 -21.47 3.18 -19.82
CA ARG A 843 -21.27 2.19 -18.75
C ARG A 843 -20.28 1.13 -19.22
N LEU A 844 -19.53 0.53 -18.29
CA LEU A 844 -18.55 -0.52 -18.60
C LEU A 844 -18.96 -1.90 -18.06
N LEU A 845 -19.89 -1.95 -17.10
CA LEU A 845 -20.40 -3.18 -16.49
C LEU A 845 -21.82 -3.47 -16.98
N ASP A 846 -22.06 -4.70 -17.44
CA ASP A 846 -23.41 -5.22 -17.71
C ASP A 846 -24.18 -5.44 -16.41
N MET A 847 -23.48 -5.95 -15.38
CA MET A 847 -24.08 -6.27 -14.08
C MET A 847 -23.76 -5.23 -13.01
N VAL A 848 -24.76 -4.91 -12.19
CA VAL A 848 -24.54 -4.23 -10.91
C VAL A 848 -23.91 -5.23 -9.95
N LEU A 849 -22.65 -5.01 -9.57
CA LEU A 849 -21.99 -5.84 -8.56
C LEU A 849 -22.80 -5.88 -7.26
N PRO A 850 -22.83 -7.02 -6.53
CA PRO A 850 -23.43 -7.09 -5.21
C PRO A 850 -22.89 -5.96 -4.31
N ALA A 851 -23.75 -5.38 -3.47
CA ALA A 851 -23.47 -4.12 -2.77
C ALA A 851 -22.16 -4.10 -1.95
N HIS A 852 -21.70 -5.24 -1.49
CA HIS A 852 -20.48 -5.42 -0.71
C HIS A 852 -19.25 -5.85 -1.54
N MET A 853 -19.38 -6.08 -2.85
CA MET A 853 -18.26 -6.39 -3.74
C MET A 853 -17.64 -5.12 -4.30
N HIS A 854 -16.31 -5.07 -4.32
CA HIS A 854 -15.52 -3.93 -4.74
C HIS A 854 -14.55 -4.32 -5.87
N LEU A 855 -14.50 -3.50 -6.92
CA LEU A 855 -13.49 -3.58 -7.98
C LEU A 855 -12.25 -2.79 -7.54
N LEU A 856 -11.28 -3.49 -6.96
CA LEU A 856 -10.07 -2.88 -6.37
C LEU A 856 -9.16 -2.29 -7.45
N SER A 857 -9.01 -2.99 -8.58
CA SER A 857 -8.21 -2.54 -9.73
C SER A 857 -8.82 -3.04 -11.04
N LEU A 858 -8.71 -2.24 -12.09
CA LEU A 858 -9.02 -2.59 -13.48
C LEU A 858 -7.98 -1.90 -14.36
N MET A 859 -7.01 -2.67 -14.87
CA MET A 859 -5.78 -2.12 -15.45
C MET A 859 -5.25 -3.01 -16.57
N VAL A 860 -4.62 -2.41 -17.58
CA VAL A 860 -3.92 -3.17 -18.63
C VAL A 860 -2.64 -3.82 -18.13
N ASN A 861 -2.43 -5.06 -18.56
CA ASN A 861 -1.36 -5.97 -18.18
C ASN A 861 -0.19 -5.98 -19.20
N ASP A 862 -0.38 -5.41 -20.40
CA ASP A 862 0.64 -5.31 -21.45
C ASP A 862 0.47 -4.05 -22.33
N ALA A 863 1.50 -3.75 -23.13
CA ALA A 863 1.58 -2.54 -23.96
C ALA A 863 0.75 -2.54 -25.26
N ALA A 864 0.27 -3.70 -25.71
CA ALA A 864 -0.75 -3.80 -26.77
C ALA A 864 -2.17 -3.68 -26.19
N GLY A 865 -2.32 -3.76 -24.85
CA GLY A 865 -3.61 -3.80 -24.17
C GLY A 865 -4.40 -5.07 -24.49
N ARG A 866 -3.70 -6.18 -24.79
CA ARG A 866 -4.31 -7.49 -25.07
C ARG A 866 -4.68 -8.25 -23.79
N GLU A 867 -4.18 -7.85 -22.64
CA GLU A 867 -4.51 -8.44 -21.35
C GLU A 867 -4.96 -7.37 -20.33
N VAL A 868 -5.99 -7.70 -19.56
CA VAL A 868 -6.59 -6.82 -18.54
C VAL A 868 -6.64 -7.52 -17.20
N VAL A 869 -6.04 -6.89 -16.18
CA VAL A 869 -6.10 -7.32 -14.78
C VAL A 869 -7.37 -6.78 -14.13
N VAL A 870 -8.09 -7.66 -13.44
CA VAL A 870 -9.29 -7.37 -12.66
C VAL A 870 -9.06 -7.86 -11.24
N ARG A 871 -9.00 -6.94 -10.25
CA ARG A 871 -8.92 -7.29 -8.83
C ARG A 871 -10.26 -7.05 -8.17
N LEU A 872 -10.83 -8.09 -7.55
CA LEU A 872 -12.14 -8.06 -6.90
C LEU A 872 -12.02 -8.43 -5.42
N GLU A 873 -12.76 -7.71 -4.58
CA GLU A 873 -12.70 -7.82 -3.12
C GLU A 873 -14.10 -7.87 -2.51
N ASN A 874 -14.29 -8.71 -1.50
CA ASN A 874 -15.50 -8.75 -0.68
C ASN A 874 -15.32 -7.86 0.57
N LEU A 875 -16.09 -6.77 0.69
CA LEU A 875 -16.00 -5.81 1.79
C LEU A 875 -16.76 -6.19 3.07
N ARG A 876 -17.38 -7.37 3.15
CA ARG A 876 -18.03 -7.85 4.40
C ARG A 876 -16.99 -8.17 5.48
N ASP A 877 -17.39 -8.00 6.75
CA ASP A 877 -16.57 -8.38 7.91
C ASP A 877 -16.52 -9.91 8.05
N ALA A 878 -15.33 -10.50 7.96
CA ALA A 878 -15.11 -11.94 8.18
C ALA A 878 -15.38 -12.43 9.61
N ASP A 879 -15.49 -11.50 10.57
CA ASP A 879 -15.88 -11.78 11.95
C ASP A 879 -17.41 -11.72 12.17
N GLN A 880 -18.18 -11.27 11.16
CA GLN A 880 -19.65 -11.12 11.23
C GLN A 880 -20.40 -12.01 10.21
N ASP A 881 -19.76 -12.33 9.08
CA ASP A 881 -20.28 -13.19 8.04
C ASP A 881 -19.20 -14.19 7.59
N THR A 882 -19.63 -15.38 7.18
CA THR A 882 -18.79 -16.45 6.63
C THR A 882 -19.27 -16.93 5.27
N GLN A 883 -20.39 -16.42 4.76
CA GLN A 883 -20.97 -16.85 3.48
C GLN A 883 -20.16 -16.30 2.29
N ALA A 884 -19.71 -17.22 1.43
CA ALA A 884 -19.08 -16.85 0.17
C ALA A 884 -20.10 -16.18 -0.77
N THR A 885 -19.72 -15.06 -1.36
CA THR A 885 -20.47 -14.42 -2.45
C THR A 885 -20.12 -15.09 -3.76
N LEU A 886 -21.10 -15.65 -4.46
CA LEU A 886 -20.93 -16.22 -5.80
C LEU A 886 -21.06 -15.11 -6.85
N LEU A 887 -20.08 -14.99 -7.76
CA LEU A 887 -20.06 -13.95 -8.81
C LEU A 887 -19.65 -14.54 -10.16
N GLN A 888 -20.42 -14.28 -11.22
CA GLN A 888 -20.07 -14.65 -12.60
C GLN A 888 -19.08 -13.64 -13.19
N VAL A 889 -17.79 -13.78 -12.87
CA VAL A 889 -16.73 -12.83 -13.30
C VAL A 889 -16.59 -12.77 -14.83
N HIS A 890 -16.91 -13.86 -15.54
CA HIS A 890 -16.93 -13.92 -17.02
C HIS A 890 -17.95 -12.97 -17.67
N ASN A 891 -18.99 -12.55 -16.95
CA ASN A 891 -20.13 -11.77 -17.46
C ASN A 891 -20.11 -10.33 -16.90
N LEU A 892 -18.94 -9.85 -16.47
CA LEU A 892 -18.81 -8.60 -15.71
C LEU A 892 -18.87 -7.35 -16.60
N PHE A 893 -18.52 -7.46 -17.89
CA PHE A 893 -18.35 -6.35 -18.83
C PHE A 893 -19.24 -6.51 -20.09
N GLN A 894 -19.63 -5.37 -20.68
CA GLN A 894 -20.68 -5.30 -21.70
C GLN A 894 -20.43 -6.13 -22.97
N ASP A 895 -21.43 -6.92 -23.38
CA ASP A 895 -21.43 -7.72 -24.63
C ASP A 895 -20.18 -8.63 -24.73
N HIS A 896 -19.80 -9.21 -23.60
CA HIS A 896 -18.53 -9.87 -23.29
C HIS A 896 -17.27 -9.02 -23.50
N ALA A 897 -17.33 -7.77 -23.97
CA ALA A 897 -16.22 -6.82 -24.10
C ALA A 897 -15.02 -7.31 -24.96
N GLY A 898 -15.15 -8.45 -25.63
CA GLY A 898 -14.01 -9.22 -26.13
C GLY A 898 -13.19 -9.92 -25.05
N LEU A 899 -13.51 -9.76 -23.75
CA LEU A 899 -12.76 -10.36 -22.65
C LEU A 899 -13.00 -11.88 -22.58
N THR A 900 -11.94 -12.64 -22.85
CA THR A 900 -11.89 -14.09 -22.93
C THR A 900 -10.77 -14.66 -22.04
N ASN A 901 -10.61 -15.99 -22.02
CA ASN A 901 -9.45 -16.70 -21.43
C ASN A 901 -9.07 -16.24 -20.00
N MET A 902 -10.09 -16.12 -19.13
CA MET A 902 -9.92 -15.72 -17.73
C MET A 902 -9.01 -16.70 -16.97
N ARG A 903 -7.96 -16.19 -16.34
CA ARG A 903 -7.06 -16.95 -15.45
C ARG A 903 -6.82 -16.24 -14.13
N GLU A 904 -6.74 -16.98 -13.03
CA GLU A 904 -6.56 -16.42 -11.68
C GLU A 904 -5.07 -16.33 -11.31
N THR A 905 -4.68 -15.23 -10.68
CA THR A 905 -3.28 -14.93 -10.32
C THR A 905 -3.11 -14.39 -8.90
N THR A 906 -1.86 -14.32 -8.42
CA THR A 906 -1.50 -13.53 -7.22
C THR A 906 -1.78 -12.04 -7.44
N LEU A 907 -1.85 -11.24 -6.36
CA LEU A 907 -2.15 -9.80 -6.51
C LEU A 907 -1.12 -9.06 -7.38
N THR A 908 0.11 -9.57 -7.45
CA THR A 908 1.23 -9.06 -8.25
C THR A 908 1.27 -9.57 -9.70
N THR A 909 0.24 -10.32 -10.13
CA THR A 909 -0.02 -10.76 -11.52
C THR A 909 1.04 -11.66 -12.17
N VAL A 910 2.02 -12.15 -11.40
CA VAL A 910 3.18 -12.92 -11.92
C VAL A 910 3.15 -14.43 -11.61
N TYR A 911 2.15 -14.91 -10.86
CA TYR A 911 1.93 -16.34 -10.59
C TYR A 911 0.47 -16.75 -10.85
N GLU A 912 0.25 -17.90 -11.48
CA GLU A 912 -1.08 -18.43 -11.83
C GLU A 912 -1.56 -19.59 -10.92
N PHE A 913 -2.83 -19.51 -10.53
CA PHE A 913 -3.54 -20.62 -9.87
C PHE A 913 -4.20 -21.52 -10.94
N PRO A 914 -4.20 -22.87 -10.79
CA PRO A 914 -3.81 -23.64 -9.61
C PRO A 914 -2.47 -24.39 -9.78
N ARG A 915 -1.43 -23.78 -10.35
CA ARG A 915 -0.06 -24.35 -10.29
C ARG A 915 0.61 -24.17 -8.91
N ALA A 916 -0.01 -23.37 -8.04
CA ALA A 916 0.37 -23.16 -6.64
C ALA A 916 0.15 -24.38 -5.69
N SER A 917 0.21 -25.62 -6.19
CA SER A 917 0.15 -26.83 -5.34
C SER A 917 1.29 -26.89 -4.31
N TYR A 918 2.37 -26.14 -4.53
CA TYR A 918 3.50 -26.01 -3.58
C TYR A 918 3.20 -25.17 -2.34
N LEU A 919 2.12 -24.36 -2.31
CA LEU A 919 1.78 -23.57 -1.11
C LEU A 919 1.01 -24.39 -0.06
N ASN A 920 0.15 -25.32 -0.47
CA ASN A 920 -0.66 -26.13 0.46
C ASN A 920 0.10 -27.28 1.14
N ASP A 921 1.22 -27.73 0.57
CA ASP A 921 2.10 -28.74 1.16
C ASP A 921 3.32 -28.09 1.89
N GLY A 922 3.34 -26.75 2.01
CA GLY A 922 4.44 -25.96 2.58
C GLY A 922 4.20 -25.46 4.02
N TYR A 923 5.27 -25.43 4.82
CA TYR A 923 5.37 -24.66 6.08
C TYR A 923 4.26 -24.82 7.13
N LEU A 924 4.15 -26.04 7.69
CA LEU A 924 3.55 -26.39 9.00
C LEU A 924 2.03 -26.64 9.09
N ALA A 925 1.61 -27.81 8.60
CA ALA A 925 0.46 -28.49 9.21
C ALA A 925 0.81 -29.02 10.63
N LYS A 926 -0.14 -28.84 11.57
CA LYS A 926 -0.26 -29.44 12.92
C LYS A 926 0.57 -28.84 14.09
N ALA A 927 -0.17 -28.60 15.17
CA ALA A 927 0.20 -28.28 16.57
C ALA A 927 0.96 -26.95 16.81
N THR A 928 0.20 -25.94 17.26
CA THR A 928 0.73 -24.62 17.69
C THR A 928 0.14 -24.21 19.05
N PRO A 929 0.96 -23.99 20.10
CA PRO A 929 0.50 -23.26 21.29
C PRO A 929 0.37 -21.77 20.93
N VAL A 930 -0.85 -21.23 21.03
CA VAL A 930 -1.13 -19.84 20.63
C VAL A 930 -0.54 -18.88 21.65
N LEU A 931 0.48 -18.09 21.27
CA LEU A 931 0.89 -16.92 22.04
C LEU A 931 -0.10 -15.78 21.79
N GLN A 932 -1.27 -15.88 22.41
CA GLN A 932 -2.08 -14.70 22.65
C GLN A 932 -1.29 -13.75 23.55
N PHE A 933 -0.70 -12.71 22.94
CA PHE A 933 -0.37 -11.49 23.66
C PHE A 933 -1.68 -10.83 24.08
N ALA A 934 -2.26 -11.31 25.18
CA ALA A 934 -3.23 -10.53 25.91
C ALA A 934 -2.56 -9.18 26.24
N ARG A 935 -3.07 -8.08 25.69
CA ARG A 935 -2.71 -6.70 26.08
C ARG A 935 -3.31 -6.41 27.46
N SER A 936 -2.78 -7.14 28.46
CA SER A 936 -3.21 -7.18 29.86
C SER A 936 -1.98 -7.21 30.79
N ASP A 937 -1.54 -6.03 31.20
CA ASP A 937 -1.60 -5.57 32.60
C ASP A 937 -0.94 -6.44 33.70
N LYS A 938 -0.16 -7.49 33.37
CA LYS A 938 0.51 -8.42 34.30
C LYS A 938 2.01 -8.63 34.03
N LEU A 939 2.66 -7.67 33.38
CA LEU A 939 4.13 -7.66 33.22
C LEU A 939 4.74 -6.30 33.59
N ILE A 940 4.01 -5.52 34.40
CA ILE A 940 4.48 -4.27 35.05
C ILE A 940 4.00 -4.27 36.53
N SER A 941 4.10 -5.41 37.20
CA SER A 941 3.97 -5.56 38.66
C SER A 941 4.41 -6.96 39.09
N LEU A 942 5.58 -7.06 39.73
CA LEU A 942 6.02 -8.11 40.67
C LEU A 942 7.52 -7.93 41.02
N VAL A 943 7.80 -6.81 41.69
CA VAL A 943 8.84 -6.77 42.72
C VAL A 943 8.11 -6.28 43.96
N ASP A 944 7.84 -7.19 44.89
CA ASP A 944 7.60 -7.02 46.34
C ASP A 944 6.65 -8.11 46.89
N GLY A 945 6.88 -8.50 48.16
CA GLY A 945 5.92 -9.24 49.00
C GLY A 945 5.73 -10.74 48.72
N GLY A 946 6.35 -11.60 49.53
CA GLY A 946 6.10 -13.06 49.55
C GLY A 946 5.24 -13.51 50.73
N GLY A 947 5.05 -14.83 50.87
CA GLY A 947 4.42 -15.48 52.02
C GLY A 947 3.54 -16.69 51.65
N GLU A 948 3.95 -17.89 52.10
CA GLU A 948 3.15 -18.95 52.77
C GLU A 948 1.76 -19.39 52.22
N ASP A 949 1.36 -20.67 52.21
CA ASP A 949 2.06 -21.97 52.43
C ASP A 949 1.15 -23.16 52.00
N MET A 950 1.66 -24.41 52.04
CA MET A 950 0.94 -25.73 52.01
C MET A 950 0.05 -26.08 50.77
N VAL A 951 0.16 -27.19 50.01
CA VAL A 951 0.37 -28.65 50.23
C VAL A 951 -0.93 -29.50 50.17
N GLY A 952 -0.96 -30.52 49.28
CA GLY A 952 -1.71 -31.79 49.49
C GLY A 952 -2.81 -32.19 48.48
N GLY A 953 -2.86 -33.49 48.13
CA GLY A 953 -3.99 -34.18 47.45
C GLY A 953 -4.06 -34.01 45.91
N ASP A 954 -3.88 -34.98 45.01
CA ASP A 954 -3.71 -36.46 44.97
C ASP A 954 -4.87 -37.27 44.33
N HIS A 955 -4.44 -38.11 43.37
CA HIS A 955 -5.01 -39.22 42.59
C HIS A 955 -6.52 -39.61 42.49
N GLN A 956 -6.86 -40.08 41.25
CA GLN A 956 -7.86 -41.12 40.85
C GLN A 956 -9.37 -40.74 40.85
N GLN A 957 -10.27 -41.33 40.04
CA GLN A 957 -10.16 -42.21 38.84
C GLN A 957 -11.43 -42.05 37.94
N GLY A 958 -11.36 -42.31 36.63
CA GLY A 958 -12.50 -42.07 35.70
C GLY A 958 -12.38 -42.68 34.29
N LYS A 959 -12.08 -43.98 34.23
CA LYS A 959 -11.84 -44.88 33.08
C LYS A 959 -12.61 -44.68 31.74
N GLN A 960 -11.91 -45.06 30.66
CA GLN A 960 -12.40 -45.69 29.39
C GLN A 960 -13.33 -44.85 28.49
N ASN A 961 -13.04 -44.64 27.21
CA ASN A 961 -12.72 -45.66 26.21
C ASN A 961 -11.49 -45.37 25.34
N ALA A 962 -10.94 -46.42 24.74
CA ALA A 962 -10.00 -46.35 23.63
C ALA A 962 -10.45 -47.37 22.57
N GLU A 963 -10.78 -46.89 21.38
CA GLU A 963 -10.87 -47.68 20.15
C GLU A 963 -10.72 -46.73 18.96
N GLU A 964 -10.18 -47.23 17.86
CA GLU A 964 -9.76 -46.43 16.71
C GLU A 964 -10.79 -46.50 15.58
N GLU A 965 -11.27 -45.35 15.08
CA GLU A 965 -11.60 -45.22 13.65
C GLU A 965 -11.07 -43.88 13.12
N GLY A 966 -9.95 -43.94 12.41
CA GLY A 966 -9.42 -42.81 11.67
C GLY A 966 -10.22 -42.62 10.38
N VAL A 967 -10.89 -41.47 10.22
CA VAL A 967 -11.53 -41.09 8.94
C VAL A 967 -10.44 -40.75 7.93
N PHE A 968 -9.87 -41.78 7.31
CA PHE A 968 -8.97 -41.65 6.17
C PHE A 968 -9.74 -41.10 4.97
N ILE A 969 -9.64 -39.79 4.75
CA ILE A 969 -9.95 -39.18 3.45
C ILE A 969 -8.94 -39.76 2.47
N SER A 970 -9.34 -40.82 1.76
CA SER A 970 -8.48 -41.54 0.82
C SER A 970 -7.90 -40.60 -0.24
N ASP A 971 -6.73 -40.95 -0.79
CA ASP A 971 -6.14 -40.22 -1.91
C ASP A 971 -7.08 -40.15 -3.12
N VAL A 972 -8.04 -41.08 -3.25
CA VAL A 972 -9.11 -41.02 -4.25
C VAL A 972 -10.12 -39.91 -3.94
N ALA A 973 -10.45 -39.64 -2.68
CA ALA A 973 -11.27 -38.49 -2.29
C ALA A 973 -10.49 -37.17 -2.45
N LEU A 974 -9.19 -37.17 -2.13
CA LEU A 974 -8.32 -36.00 -2.26
C LEU A 974 -7.99 -35.68 -3.73
N GLN A 975 -7.81 -36.68 -4.59
CA GLN A 975 -7.75 -36.52 -6.05
C GLN A 975 -9.12 -36.18 -6.64
N LYS A 976 -10.24 -36.70 -6.11
CA LYS A 976 -11.58 -36.21 -6.50
C LYS A 976 -11.74 -34.73 -6.18
N ALA A 977 -11.27 -34.24 -5.02
CA ALA A 977 -11.28 -32.82 -4.68
C ALA A 977 -10.37 -31.99 -5.61
N LYS A 978 -9.10 -32.41 -5.83
CA LYS A 978 -8.19 -31.75 -6.78
C LYS A 978 -8.75 -31.76 -8.22
N GLY A 979 -9.42 -32.85 -8.62
CA GLY A 979 -10.15 -33.00 -9.89
C GLY A 979 -11.56 -32.40 -9.92
N TRP A 980 -12.04 -31.85 -8.80
CA TRP A 980 -13.25 -31.01 -8.71
C TRP A 980 -12.85 -29.54 -8.88
N VAL A 981 -11.76 -29.11 -8.24
CA VAL A 981 -11.13 -27.80 -8.45
C VAL A 981 -10.70 -27.62 -9.91
N ARG A 982 -10.10 -28.63 -10.56
CA ARG A 982 -9.77 -28.56 -11.99
C ARG A 982 -11.01 -28.33 -12.87
N ARG A 983 -12.04 -29.17 -12.68
CA ARG A 983 -13.36 -29.03 -13.33
C ARG A 983 -14.20 -27.81 -12.90
N LEU A 984 -13.72 -27.02 -11.93
CA LEU A 984 -14.30 -25.74 -11.52
C LEU A 984 -13.69 -24.56 -12.27
N LEU A 985 -12.55 -24.76 -12.94
CA LEU A 985 -11.85 -23.78 -13.76
C LEU A 985 -12.01 -24.08 -15.26
N ASP A 986 -12.11 -25.37 -15.64
CA ASP A 986 -12.38 -25.79 -17.03
C ASP A 986 -13.82 -25.48 -17.50
N ASP A 987 -14.71 -24.97 -16.64
CA ASP A 987 -16.13 -24.71 -16.92
C ASP A 987 -16.45 -23.20 -16.80
N ASN A 988 -16.24 -22.48 -17.90
CA ASN A 988 -16.44 -21.02 -18.08
C ASN A 988 -17.86 -20.49 -17.76
N SER A 989 -18.79 -21.33 -17.29
CA SER A 989 -20.16 -20.95 -16.94
C SER A 989 -20.38 -20.67 -15.44
N ARG A 990 -19.42 -21.03 -14.57
CA ARG A 990 -19.65 -21.10 -13.12
C ARG A 990 -19.35 -19.82 -12.38
N ALA A 991 -20.12 -19.59 -11.31
CA ALA A 991 -19.93 -18.45 -10.42
C ALA A 991 -18.77 -18.70 -9.44
N VAL A 992 -17.85 -17.74 -9.35
CA VAL A 992 -16.64 -17.77 -8.54
C VAL A 992 -16.97 -17.35 -7.09
N PRO A 993 -16.56 -18.11 -6.05
CA PRO A 993 -16.83 -17.77 -4.66
C PRO A 993 -15.83 -16.74 -4.09
N PHE A 994 -16.33 -15.74 -3.37
CA PHE A 994 -15.55 -14.76 -2.62
C PHE A 994 -15.95 -14.77 -1.15
N LEU A 995 -15.08 -15.31 -0.28
CA LEU A 995 -15.27 -15.21 1.17
C LEU A 995 -15.23 -13.74 1.64
N PRO A 996 -15.87 -13.39 2.77
CA PRO A 996 -15.72 -12.07 3.39
C PRO A 996 -14.24 -11.67 3.57
N ARG A 997 -13.94 -10.39 3.33
CA ARG A 997 -12.58 -9.81 3.17
C ARG A 997 -11.68 -10.38 2.07
N GLN A 998 -12.07 -11.42 1.33
CA GLN A 998 -11.20 -12.02 0.31
C GLN A 998 -10.99 -11.11 -0.91
N ILE A 999 -9.72 -10.88 -1.26
CA ILE A 999 -9.29 -10.31 -2.54
C ILE A 999 -8.91 -11.46 -3.49
N ARG A 1000 -9.31 -11.39 -4.77
CA ARG A 1000 -8.87 -12.29 -5.85
C ARG A 1000 -8.48 -11.49 -7.09
N THR A 1001 -7.49 -11.95 -7.86
CA THR A 1001 -7.00 -11.29 -9.07
C THR A 1001 -7.16 -12.18 -10.28
N PHE A 1002 -7.69 -11.63 -11.37
CA PHE A 1002 -7.89 -12.32 -12.63
C PHE A 1002 -7.20 -11.55 -13.75
N ILE A 1003 -6.67 -12.25 -14.74
CA ILE A 1003 -6.25 -11.69 -16.02
C ILE A 1003 -7.21 -12.22 -17.08
N PHE A 1004 -7.67 -11.34 -17.97
CA PHE A 1004 -8.49 -11.64 -19.13
C PHE A 1004 -7.73 -11.24 -20.40
N GLU A 1005 -7.89 -12.01 -21.48
CA GLU A 1005 -7.41 -11.64 -22.81
C GLU A 1005 -8.48 -10.82 -23.55
N VAL A 1006 -8.10 -9.76 -24.26
CA VAL A 1006 -8.97 -8.95 -25.10
C VAL A 1006 -8.94 -9.53 -26.51
N SER A 1007 -10.03 -10.17 -26.91
CA SER A 1007 -10.19 -10.74 -28.25
C SER A 1007 -10.13 -9.64 -29.30
N GLU A 1008 -9.27 -9.80 -30.30
CA GLU A 1008 -9.32 -8.98 -31.51
C GLU A 1008 -10.63 -9.27 -32.24
N LYS A 1009 -11.63 -8.35 -32.15
CA LYS A 1009 -12.83 -8.34 -33.00
C LYS A 1009 -12.49 -7.95 -34.45
N ARG A 1010 -11.46 -8.58 -35.02
CA ARG A 1010 -11.07 -8.45 -36.44
C ARG A 1010 -12.12 -9.10 -37.33
N THR A 1011 -13.14 -8.30 -37.64
CA THR A 1011 -13.82 -8.29 -38.95
C THR A 1011 -14.23 -9.64 -39.54
N VAL A 1012 -14.96 -10.46 -38.78
CA VAL A 1012 -15.79 -11.55 -39.36
C VAL A 1012 -16.69 -11.00 -40.48
N ALA A 1013 -17.13 -9.74 -40.36
CA ALA A 1013 -17.91 -9.04 -41.39
C ALA A 1013 -17.14 -8.64 -42.66
N LYS A 1014 -15.80 -8.41 -42.62
CA LYS A 1014 -15.04 -8.18 -43.86
C LYS A 1014 -14.76 -9.49 -44.58
N GLU A 1015 -14.33 -10.53 -43.86
CA GLU A 1015 -14.11 -11.84 -44.48
C GLU A 1015 -15.38 -12.45 -45.09
N GLN A 1016 -16.58 -12.02 -44.65
CA GLN A 1016 -17.84 -12.35 -45.30
C GLN A 1016 -18.07 -11.48 -46.55
N ASN A 1017 -18.08 -10.15 -46.40
CA ASN A 1017 -18.32 -9.21 -47.51
C ASN A 1017 -17.28 -9.29 -48.64
N GLU A 1018 -16.03 -9.64 -48.35
CA GLU A 1018 -14.97 -9.80 -49.36
C GLU A 1018 -15.14 -11.12 -50.12
N LYS A 1019 -15.61 -12.20 -49.47
CA LYS A 1019 -16.01 -13.45 -50.18
C LYS A 1019 -17.26 -13.25 -51.03
N ASP A 1020 -18.27 -12.56 -50.49
CA ASP A 1020 -19.52 -12.26 -51.20
C ASP A 1020 -19.27 -11.28 -52.38
N ALA A 1021 -18.20 -10.49 -52.34
CA ALA A 1021 -17.74 -9.67 -53.46
C ALA A 1021 -16.90 -10.45 -54.50
N GLU A 1022 -16.08 -11.41 -54.08
CA GLU A 1022 -15.29 -12.26 -54.98
C GLU A 1022 -16.14 -13.27 -55.77
N GLU A 1023 -17.30 -13.71 -55.28
CA GLU A 1023 -18.20 -14.62 -56.02
C GLU A 1023 -18.90 -14.01 -57.26
N HIS A 1024 -18.68 -12.72 -57.56
CA HIS A 1024 -19.36 -12.03 -58.68
C HIS A 1024 -18.46 -11.43 -59.77
N VAL A 1025 -17.14 -11.68 -59.78
CA VAL A 1025 -16.25 -11.23 -60.86
C VAL A 1025 -15.31 -12.32 -61.39
N SER A 1026 -15.33 -12.50 -62.72
CA SER A 1026 -14.36 -13.23 -63.56
C SER A 1026 -14.30 -14.76 -63.46
N SER A 1027 -14.86 -15.42 -64.48
CA SER A 1027 -14.57 -16.81 -64.83
C SER A 1027 -13.16 -16.97 -65.42
N GLY A 1028 -12.30 -17.77 -64.79
CA GLY A 1028 -11.00 -18.15 -65.39
C GLY A 1028 -10.17 -19.11 -64.54
N SER A 1029 -9.80 -20.26 -65.12
CA SER A 1029 -8.72 -21.17 -64.66
C SER A 1029 -8.61 -21.43 -63.14
N ARG A 1030 -9.35 -22.43 -62.63
CA ARG A 1030 -9.14 -23.00 -61.28
C ARG A 1030 -7.74 -23.63 -61.14
N ILE A 1031 -6.96 -23.19 -60.15
CA ILE A 1031 -5.83 -23.97 -59.59
C ILE A 1031 -6.24 -24.42 -58.17
N GLN A 1032 -6.33 -25.73 -57.93
CA GLN A 1032 -6.58 -26.27 -56.59
C GLN A 1032 -5.27 -26.42 -55.82
N ILE A 1033 -5.03 -25.53 -54.84
CA ILE A 1033 -4.01 -25.79 -53.80
C ILE A 1033 -4.64 -26.72 -52.76
N ARG A 1034 -4.37 -28.03 -52.87
CA ARG A 1034 -4.60 -28.97 -51.77
C ARG A 1034 -3.50 -28.79 -50.72
N ARG A 1035 -3.87 -28.87 -49.43
CA ARG A 1035 -2.87 -29.07 -48.35
C ARG A 1035 -2.14 -30.39 -48.61
N ALA A 1036 -0.82 -30.34 -48.77
CA ALA A 1036 0.01 -31.53 -48.83
C ALA A 1036 0.18 -32.14 -47.42
N PRO A 1037 0.12 -33.48 -47.26
CA PRO A 1037 0.50 -34.12 -46.01
C PRO A 1037 2.02 -34.01 -45.79
N ILE A 1038 2.45 -33.89 -44.54
CA ILE A 1038 3.85 -34.05 -44.15
C ILE A 1038 4.09 -35.54 -43.90
N GLU A 1039 4.92 -36.18 -44.71
CA GLU A 1039 5.39 -37.54 -44.42
C GLU A 1039 6.67 -37.50 -43.57
N VAL A 1040 6.72 -38.38 -42.57
CA VAL A 1040 7.90 -38.64 -41.73
C VAL A 1040 8.22 -40.11 -41.88
N GLN A 1041 9.37 -40.44 -42.46
CA GLN A 1041 9.84 -41.82 -42.57
C GLN A 1041 10.98 -42.08 -41.59
N ALA A 1042 10.86 -43.16 -40.83
CA ALA A 1042 11.88 -43.65 -39.90
C ALA A 1042 12.67 -44.78 -40.58
N LEU A 1043 13.94 -44.53 -40.88
CA LEU A 1043 14.85 -45.50 -41.48
C LEU A 1043 15.79 -46.05 -40.39
N SER A 1044 15.67 -47.34 -40.12
CA SER A 1044 16.62 -48.08 -39.28
C SER A 1044 17.76 -48.60 -40.15
N LEU A 1045 19.01 -48.30 -39.77
CA LEU A 1045 20.18 -48.82 -40.47
C LEU A 1045 20.56 -50.21 -39.92
N PRO A 1046 20.56 -51.27 -40.74
CA PRO A 1046 20.84 -52.62 -40.25
C PRO A 1046 22.22 -52.73 -39.61
N GLY A 1047 22.26 -53.13 -38.34
CA GLY A 1047 23.49 -53.46 -37.60
C GLY A 1047 24.08 -52.35 -36.73
N THR A 1048 23.59 -51.10 -36.78
CA THR A 1048 24.13 -50.01 -35.93
C THR A 1048 23.24 -49.62 -34.75
N GLY A 1049 21.94 -49.92 -34.80
CA GLY A 1049 20.96 -49.55 -33.76
C GLY A 1049 20.51 -48.09 -33.81
N GLU A 1050 21.02 -47.28 -34.75
CA GLU A 1050 20.49 -45.94 -35.01
C GLU A 1050 19.19 -45.99 -35.81
N VAL A 1051 18.25 -45.10 -35.46
CA VAL A 1051 17.05 -44.80 -36.25
C VAL A 1051 17.13 -43.34 -36.69
N VAL A 1052 17.09 -43.12 -38.00
CA VAL A 1052 17.12 -41.78 -38.59
C VAL A 1052 15.73 -41.41 -39.08
N PHE A 1053 15.20 -40.28 -38.61
CA PHE A 1053 13.95 -39.72 -39.08
C PHE A 1053 14.23 -38.72 -40.21
N VAL A 1054 13.56 -38.89 -41.34
CA VAL A 1054 13.59 -37.94 -42.46
C VAL A 1054 12.21 -37.32 -42.61
N VAL A 1055 12.17 -35.98 -42.62
CA VAL A 1055 10.95 -35.18 -42.82
C VAL A 1055 11.13 -34.39 -44.11
N CYS A 1056 10.21 -34.57 -45.06
CA CYS A 1056 10.23 -33.85 -46.33
C CYS A 1056 8.98 -32.96 -46.45
N ALA A 1057 9.19 -31.65 -46.60
CA ALA A 1057 8.12 -30.68 -46.83
C ALA A 1057 8.39 -29.92 -48.14
N CYS A 1058 7.55 -30.12 -49.15
CA CYS A 1058 7.62 -29.37 -50.41
C CYS A 1058 6.91 -28.02 -50.28
N LEU A 1059 7.64 -26.99 -49.85
CA LEU A 1059 7.22 -25.61 -50.08
C LEU A 1059 7.51 -25.21 -51.52
N ALA A 1060 6.61 -24.42 -52.12
CA ALA A 1060 6.88 -23.79 -53.41
C ALA A 1060 8.05 -22.80 -53.27
N THR A 1061 8.82 -22.62 -54.34
CA THR A 1061 10.09 -21.86 -54.40
C THR A 1061 11.26 -22.44 -53.56
N ILE A 1062 11.82 -23.54 -54.08
CA ILE A 1062 13.24 -23.97 -53.99
C ILE A 1062 14.00 -23.62 -52.70
N SER A 1063 13.80 -24.42 -51.65
CA SER A 1063 14.87 -24.88 -50.74
C SER A 1063 14.38 -26.06 -49.91
N ALA A 1064 15.06 -27.22 -50.00
CA ALA A 1064 14.72 -28.40 -49.21
C ALA A 1064 15.58 -28.45 -47.94
N VAL A 1065 14.95 -28.26 -46.78
CA VAL A 1065 15.62 -28.40 -45.47
C VAL A 1065 15.49 -29.84 -45.00
N VAL A 1066 16.62 -30.54 -44.85
CA VAL A 1066 16.69 -31.88 -44.26
C VAL A 1066 17.25 -31.76 -42.85
N LEU A 1067 16.40 -31.99 -41.84
CA LEU A 1067 16.84 -32.12 -40.45
C LEU A 1067 17.24 -33.58 -40.18
N ILE A 1068 18.41 -33.79 -39.59
CA ILE A 1068 18.87 -35.10 -39.11
C ILE A 1068 19.08 -35.01 -37.60
N LEU A 1069 18.28 -35.76 -36.84
CA LEU A 1069 18.42 -35.90 -35.39
C LEU A 1069 19.04 -37.25 -35.06
N ARG A 1070 20.07 -37.24 -34.20
CA ARG A 1070 20.73 -38.44 -33.64
C ARG A 1070 20.58 -38.46 -32.12
N SER A 1071 20.35 -39.64 -31.55
CA SER A 1071 20.24 -39.83 -30.09
C SER A 1071 21.06 -41.03 -29.63
N ASN A 1072 22.17 -40.78 -28.93
CA ASN A 1072 23.03 -41.83 -28.37
C ASN A 1072 22.47 -42.34 -27.03
N TRP A 1073 21.64 -43.38 -27.06
CA TRP A 1073 21.24 -44.15 -25.89
C TRP A 1073 21.39 -45.66 -26.17
N GLY A 1074 22.10 -46.38 -25.29
CA GLY A 1074 22.62 -47.71 -25.60
C GLY A 1074 21.82 -48.87 -25.04
N SER A 1075 21.55 -49.86 -25.91
CA SER A 1075 21.01 -51.21 -25.64
C SER A 1075 19.53 -51.34 -25.22
N PRO A 1076 18.85 -52.48 -25.51
CA PRO A 1076 17.38 -52.53 -25.54
C PRO A 1076 16.71 -53.33 -24.39
N THR A 1077 17.45 -53.76 -23.37
CA THR A 1077 17.07 -54.91 -22.50
C THR A 1077 16.35 -54.58 -21.18
N THR A 1078 15.87 -53.35 -20.95
CA THR A 1078 15.32 -52.92 -19.63
C THR A 1078 13.91 -52.28 -19.65
N TRP A 1079 13.08 -52.56 -20.66
CA TRP A 1079 11.69 -52.06 -20.69
C TRP A 1079 10.68 -52.83 -19.81
N THR A 1080 10.99 -54.06 -19.36
CA THR A 1080 10.06 -54.95 -18.64
C THR A 1080 10.32 -55.11 -17.14
N GLN A 1081 11.29 -54.38 -16.55
CA GLN A 1081 11.54 -54.37 -15.10
C GLN A 1081 11.21 -53.03 -14.42
N ALA A 1082 10.79 -52.01 -15.16
CA ALA A 1082 10.47 -50.68 -14.63
C ALA A 1082 9.11 -50.58 -13.91
N SER A 1083 8.28 -51.63 -13.94
CA SER A 1083 6.89 -51.62 -13.46
C SER A 1083 6.68 -52.11 -12.02
N SER A 1084 7.74 -52.49 -11.29
CA SER A 1084 7.59 -53.13 -9.97
C SER A 1084 8.65 -52.74 -8.92
N LYS A 1085 8.63 -51.48 -8.47
CA LYS A 1085 8.87 -51.09 -7.05
C LYS A 1085 8.54 -49.60 -6.82
N PRO A 1086 8.15 -49.21 -5.60
CA PRO A 1086 7.94 -47.80 -5.23
C PRO A 1086 9.28 -47.09 -4.88
N GLU A 1087 9.15 -45.80 -4.59
CA GLU A 1087 10.16 -44.87 -4.04
C GLU A 1087 11.08 -44.11 -5.02
N ARG A 1088 10.62 -42.88 -5.30
CA ARG A 1088 11.37 -41.60 -5.16
C ARG A 1088 12.46 -41.20 -6.16
N HIS A 1089 12.10 -40.14 -6.89
CA HIS A 1089 12.89 -38.92 -7.18
C HIS A 1089 14.24 -39.04 -7.90
N ILE A 1090 14.22 -38.63 -9.16
CA ILE A 1090 15.35 -38.03 -9.89
C ILE A 1090 15.80 -36.75 -9.17
N VAL A 1091 17.10 -36.46 -9.22
CA VAL A 1091 17.73 -35.16 -8.92
C VAL A 1091 17.93 -34.41 -10.24
#